data_AF-A0A935GD08-F1
#
_entry.id   AF-A0A935GD08-F1
#
_cell.length_a   1.000
_cell.length_b   1.000
_cell.length_c   1.000
_cell.angle_alpha   90.00
_cell.angle_beta   90.00
_cell.angle_gamma   90.00
#
_symmetry.space_group_name_H-M   'P 1'
#
loop_
_entity.id
_entity.type
_entity.pdbx_description
1 polymer ?
#
loop_
_entity_poly.entity_id
_entity_poly.type
_entity_poly.pdbx_seq_one_letter_code
_entity_poly.pdbx_strand_id
1 'polypeptide(L)'
;MMTKDENATYYPKPQLVIYKTADKEVLAYKLTIYSKYPHSKKDYYIDAEKGNIIDVIDKIHHTDTQGTAVTKYSGIQPIITDYYNGYYRLRESGRGNGIFTFNMQMGSNYYNAVDFTDDDNYWNNVNPQKDEVATDAHWATEKYYDYFLNTFNRNSIDNNGFALYNYIHANLIEMGLSSNVNAFWNGYYMTYGDGDAMHSPLTTVDIIAHEITHGLTEFTAGLVYAGESGALNEAFSDIFGTVVEFYAKPNTANWTIGEDIGSAFRSLANPNYYENPDTYFGDYWDLNNEVHNNGTVMSHWFYIVVNGKTGANDLGNNYSVTGIGMEKAAKIAYYTLVNYLPPNATYYDARFFTIVVATNLYGACSAEVQAITDAMYAIGVGEPYQPQVIANFTANITENCEPPLTVQFINQSNNGMSYYWDFGDGYTSTNISPTHTFNNYGNYTVKLIADGDLCGTDTLIMANYISIAPDKMCHVVMPLNGYGGIITHCHGIIYDGGGPNGNYDDMSDARITISPPNATSITLFFNSFDIEPGSSSYCNYDYLEIFDGPNTNSPSMGRYCNTTGAPDTIISSGGQLTLLLHSDQALNLSGFEAVWVCNAPDLAPLADFSIDSINKCNGFVKFIDRSFHNPTSWLWDFGDGTTSNLKSPIHIYNDNGDYNVSLTATNNYGTDMITKQNIVNINRPAPPIVINDTICENESATLIAIGNGVILWYSSYSDLYNFYNGSTYITPPLSQTTTYWVQDFFVPTTHYVGDPRSSSNGGFFTNTNRHYLTFDCFTECTLVSVEVNASSAGNRLIELTDYQGNTITSKNVYIPKNISRVHLDFALPVANNLKLWGPGTPNLWRNNNGSNYPYQLNNILSIKNNSAFDPSYYYYYYNWEIKLPDCASTKVPIVAFLDDCDNIENLLSTTIEIYPNPTSDKVYISLPDNETLKSIAIIDITGRVTSTNIFVNTNNNFYVDLSHLTDGIYLLQITIEDKAYLQKVIVQH
;
A
#
# COMPACT_ATOMS: atom_id res chain seq x y z
N MET A 1 -28.88 17.01 35.87
CA MET A 1 -30.20 17.54 36.35
C MET A 1 -30.68 16.65 37.48
N MET A 2 -31.47 17.15 38.44
CA MET A 2 -32.10 16.28 39.46
C MET A 2 -33.48 16.82 39.88
N THR A 3 -34.42 15.92 40.15
CA THR A 3 -35.83 16.21 40.46
C THR A 3 -36.23 15.67 41.84
N LYS A 4 -37.06 16.42 42.58
CA LYS A 4 -38.03 15.99 43.64
C LYS A 4 -38.27 17.11 44.67
N ASP A 5 -38.81 18.25 44.21
CA ASP A 5 -39.69 19.10 45.02
C ASP A 5 -40.91 19.39 44.14
N GLU A 6 -42.10 19.11 44.66
CA GLU A 6 -43.38 19.26 43.95
C GLU A 6 -43.98 20.67 44.01
N ASN A 7 -43.37 21.59 44.78
CA ASN A 7 -43.82 22.98 44.92
C ASN A 7 -42.87 24.01 44.27
N ALA A 8 -41.66 23.62 43.88
CA ALA A 8 -40.66 24.55 43.33
C ALA A 8 -40.86 24.82 41.83
N THR A 9 -40.91 26.10 41.44
CA THR A 9 -41.11 26.51 40.05
C THR A 9 -39.79 26.48 39.26
N TYR A 10 -39.39 25.28 38.81
CA TYR A 10 -38.06 25.01 38.25
C TYR A 10 -37.71 25.63 36.88
N TYR A 11 -38.64 26.30 36.20
CA TYR A 11 -38.33 27.01 34.94
C TYR A 11 -37.92 28.47 35.23
N PRO A 12 -36.67 28.89 34.92
CA PRO A 12 -36.28 30.29 35.02
C PRO A 12 -37.11 31.11 34.04
N LYS A 13 -37.92 32.03 34.56
CA LYS A 13 -38.83 32.85 33.74
C LYS A 13 -38.03 33.94 33.04
N PRO A 14 -37.95 33.94 31.69
CA PRO A 14 -37.22 34.98 30.96
C PRO A 14 -37.97 36.31 31.10
N GLN A 15 -37.30 37.31 31.67
CA GLN A 15 -37.80 38.69 31.71
C GLN A 15 -37.21 39.45 30.53
N LEU A 16 -38.06 39.93 29.61
CA LEU A 16 -37.62 40.85 28.56
C LEU A 16 -37.22 42.19 29.21
N VAL A 17 -36.00 42.64 28.94
CA VAL A 17 -35.36 43.86 29.45
C VAL A 17 -34.62 44.57 28.32
N ILE A 18 -34.29 45.84 28.51
CA ILE A 18 -33.23 46.50 27.73
C ILE A 18 -31.95 46.36 28.56
N TYR A 19 -30.96 45.65 28.03
CA TYR A 19 -29.64 45.53 28.63
C TYR A 19 -28.67 46.53 28.00
N LYS A 20 -27.86 47.20 28.83
CA LYS A 20 -26.95 48.26 28.38
C LYS A 20 -25.51 47.80 28.50
N THR A 21 -24.85 47.58 27.36
CA THR A 21 -23.40 47.46 27.30
C THR A 21 -22.77 48.86 27.25
N ALA A 22 -21.44 48.96 27.23
CA ALA A 22 -20.74 50.25 27.15
C ALA A 22 -21.16 51.08 25.91
N ASP A 23 -21.34 50.39 24.77
CA ASP A 23 -21.47 51.02 23.45
C ASP A 23 -22.91 51.10 22.92
N LYS A 24 -23.84 50.30 23.48
CA LYS A 24 -25.21 50.17 22.97
C LYS A 24 -26.20 49.66 24.02
N GLU A 25 -27.47 49.94 23.77
CA GLU A 25 -28.62 49.31 24.44
C GLU A 25 -29.18 48.22 23.53
N VAL A 26 -29.42 47.03 24.09
CA VAL A 26 -29.85 45.81 23.37
C VAL A 26 -31.08 45.23 24.04
N LEU A 27 -32.09 44.82 23.27
CA LEU A 27 -33.23 44.10 23.80
C LEU A 27 -32.81 42.67 24.17
N ALA A 28 -33.05 42.25 25.40
CA ALA A 28 -32.52 41.00 25.94
C ALA A 28 -33.52 40.26 26.85
N TYR A 29 -33.45 38.94 26.88
CA TYR A 29 -34.07 38.12 27.91
C TYR A 29 -33.11 37.94 29.08
N LYS A 30 -33.51 38.41 30.26
CA LYS A 30 -32.85 38.12 31.53
C LYS A 30 -33.38 36.82 32.12
N LEU A 31 -32.50 35.87 32.44
CA LEU A 31 -32.81 34.64 33.16
C LEU A 31 -31.95 34.55 34.43
N THR A 32 -32.56 34.61 35.61
CA THR A 32 -31.89 34.26 36.87
C THR A 32 -31.89 32.74 37.03
N ILE A 33 -30.73 32.11 36.85
CA ILE A 33 -30.52 30.67 37.05
C ILE A 33 -29.92 30.44 38.42
N TYR A 34 -30.41 29.42 39.13
CA TYR A 34 -29.86 28.93 40.39
C TYR A 34 -29.32 27.52 40.14
N SER A 35 -28.05 27.26 40.47
CA SER A 35 -27.56 25.90 40.65
C SER A 35 -27.30 25.62 42.12
N LYS A 36 -27.60 24.39 42.54
CA LYS A 36 -27.28 23.91 43.89
C LYS A 36 -25.83 23.40 43.98
N TYR A 37 -25.27 22.93 42.87
CA TYR A 37 -23.92 22.38 42.74
C TYR A 37 -23.36 22.74 41.35
N PRO A 38 -22.29 23.57 41.24
CA PRO A 38 -21.80 24.46 42.30
C PRO A 38 -22.90 25.41 42.80
N HIS A 39 -22.90 25.71 44.10
CA HIS A 39 -23.91 26.56 44.73
C HIS A 39 -23.78 28.00 44.23
N SER A 40 -24.61 28.36 43.25
CA SER A 40 -24.42 29.56 42.44
C SER A 40 -25.77 30.13 41.99
N LYS A 41 -25.76 31.43 41.71
CA LYS A 41 -26.92 32.16 41.21
C LYS A 41 -26.42 33.19 40.23
N LYS A 42 -26.79 33.07 38.96
CA LYS A 42 -26.32 33.97 37.89
C LYS A 42 -27.51 34.56 37.14
N ASP A 43 -27.43 35.85 36.83
CA ASP A 43 -28.33 36.53 35.89
C ASP A 43 -27.70 36.47 34.50
N TYR A 44 -28.20 35.58 33.64
CA TYR A 44 -27.85 35.54 32.21
C TYR A 44 -28.68 36.58 31.46
N TYR A 45 -28.06 37.31 30.53
CA TYR A 45 -28.73 38.21 29.59
C TYR A 45 -28.50 37.68 28.17
N ILE A 46 -29.58 37.39 27.45
CA ILE A 46 -29.57 36.76 26.13
C ILE A 46 -30.19 37.72 25.11
N ASP A 47 -29.54 37.97 23.99
CA ASP A 47 -30.05 38.82 22.90
C ASP A 47 -31.42 38.32 22.43
N ALA A 48 -32.44 39.20 22.50
CA ALA A 48 -33.82 38.83 22.23
C ALA A 48 -34.14 38.65 20.74
N GLU A 49 -33.26 39.11 19.84
CA GLU A 49 -33.37 38.90 18.40
C GLU A 49 -32.46 37.76 17.92
N LYS A 50 -31.28 37.59 18.55
CA LYS A 50 -30.22 36.68 18.07
C LYS A 50 -30.02 35.41 18.90
N GLY A 51 -30.55 35.34 20.12
CA GLY A 51 -30.44 34.17 21.00
C GLY A 51 -29.06 33.96 21.66
N ASN A 52 -28.07 34.79 21.36
CA ASN A 52 -26.71 34.70 21.94
C ASN A 52 -26.66 35.32 23.34
N ILE A 53 -25.86 34.76 24.25
CA ILE A 53 -25.59 35.37 25.55
C ILE A 53 -24.79 36.67 25.35
N ILE A 54 -25.29 37.77 25.93
CA ILE A 54 -24.65 39.09 25.94
C ILE A 54 -23.77 39.25 27.19
N ASP A 55 -24.26 38.78 28.34
CA ASP A 55 -23.63 39.00 29.66
C ASP A 55 -24.12 37.97 30.69
N VAL A 56 -23.34 37.73 31.74
CA VAL A 56 -23.65 36.81 32.85
C VAL A 56 -23.16 37.41 34.17
N ILE A 57 -24.08 37.79 35.05
CA ILE A 57 -23.74 38.44 36.33
C ILE A 57 -24.04 37.55 37.52
N ASP A 58 -23.01 37.13 38.24
CA ASP A 58 -23.14 36.40 39.52
C ASP A 58 -23.90 37.19 40.60
N LYS A 59 -24.51 36.44 41.53
CA LYS A 59 -25.39 36.94 42.61
C LYS A 59 -25.14 36.25 43.96
N ILE A 60 -24.16 35.36 44.05
CA ILE A 60 -23.64 34.80 45.29
C ILE A 60 -22.15 35.12 45.28
N HIS A 61 -21.67 35.76 46.35
CA HIS A 61 -20.26 36.06 46.53
C HIS A 61 -19.76 35.23 47.70
N HIS A 62 -19.08 34.14 47.37
CA HIS A 62 -18.10 33.54 48.26
C HIS A 62 -16.88 34.48 48.30
N THR A 63 -16.19 34.58 49.45
CA THR A 63 -15.00 35.43 49.57
C THR A 63 -13.79 34.54 49.70
N ASP A 64 -12.95 34.54 48.68
CA ASP A 64 -11.67 33.85 48.70
C ASP A 64 -10.72 34.52 49.70
N THR A 65 -10.03 33.69 50.48
CA THR A 65 -9.13 34.09 51.56
C THR A 65 -7.86 33.26 51.51
N GLN A 66 -6.72 33.84 51.90
CA GLN A 66 -5.46 33.11 51.94
C GLN A 66 -5.36 32.34 53.28
N GLY A 67 -5.39 31.02 53.19
CA GLY A 67 -5.16 30.09 54.30
C GLY A 67 -3.72 29.61 54.37
N THR A 68 -3.44 28.75 55.35
CA THR A 68 -2.18 28.00 55.46
C THR A 68 -2.50 26.55 55.78
N ALA A 69 -1.91 25.62 55.04
CA ALA A 69 -2.09 24.19 55.21
C ALA A 69 -0.83 23.53 55.79
N VAL A 70 -1.03 22.63 56.75
CA VAL A 70 -0.03 21.66 57.19
C VAL A 70 -0.29 20.35 56.43
N THR A 71 0.15 20.35 55.18
CA THR A 71 -0.03 19.21 54.26
C THR A 71 0.80 18.00 54.71
N LYS A 72 0.48 16.81 54.18
CA LYS A 72 1.16 15.55 54.50
C LYS A 72 2.45 15.37 53.71
N TYR A 73 2.39 15.58 52.41
CA TYR A 73 3.49 15.29 51.48
C TYR A 73 4.26 16.55 51.06
N SER A 74 3.64 17.72 51.15
CA SER A 74 4.19 18.99 50.63
C SER A 74 4.66 19.97 51.72
N GLY A 75 4.59 19.58 53.00
CA GLY A 75 4.97 20.41 54.14
C GLY A 75 3.96 21.52 54.47
N ILE A 76 4.44 22.66 55.00
CA ILE A 76 3.55 23.81 55.26
C ILE A 76 3.46 24.67 54.01
N GLN A 77 2.24 24.87 53.49
CA GLN A 77 1.98 25.54 52.21
C GLN A 77 0.88 26.62 52.33
N PRO A 78 0.93 27.70 51.55
CA PRO A 78 -0.18 28.64 51.42
C PRO A 78 -1.24 28.07 50.46
N ILE A 79 -2.52 28.21 50.81
CA ILE A 79 -3.66 27.83 49.95
C ILE A 79 -4.69 28.96 49.87
N ILE A 80 -5.59 28.89 48.90
CA ILE A 80 -6.78 29.76 48.82
C ILE A 80 -8.02 28.98 49.28
N THR A 81 -8.87 29.61 50.08
CA THR A 81 -10.07 29.00 50.68
C THR A 81 -11.22 30.00 50.79
N ASP A 82 -12.46 29.54 50.59
CA ASP A 82 -13.65 30.37 50.69
C ASP A 82 -14.16 30.45 52.14
N TYR A 83 -14.47 31.67 52.60
CA TYR A 83 -15.15 31.87 53.88
C TYR A 83 -16.67 31.83 53.71
N TYR A 84 -17.32 30.85 54.36
CA TYR A 84 -18.76 30.62 54.25
C TYR A 84 -19.40 30.23 55.59
N ASN A 85 -20.44 30.98 55.97
CA ASN A 85 -21.34 30.66 57.09
C ASN A 85 -20.63 30.40 58.45
N GLY A 86 -19.49 31.05 58.69
CA GLY A 86 -18.73 30.96 59.93
C GLY A 86 -17.40 30.23 59.82
N TYR A 87 -17.18 29.47 58.74
CA TYR A 87 -16.05 28.55 58.57
C TYR A 87 -15.33 28.79 57.23
N TYR A 88 -14.08 28.36 57.13
CA TYR A 88 -13.33 28.27 55.88
C TYR A 88 -13.51 26.89 55.24
N ARG A 89 -13.37 26.79 53.92
CA ARG A 89 -13.51 25.52 53.18
C ARG A 89 -12.45 25.36 52.11
N LEU A 90 -12.11 24.12 51.76
CA LEU A 90 -11.24 23.80 50.61
C LEU A 90 -12.00 23.99 49.28
N ARG A 91 -12.31 25.25 49.00
CA ARG A 91 -12.96 25.76 47.79
C ARG A 91 -12.38 27.13 47.47
N GLU A 92 -12.26 27.49 46.20
CA GLU A 92 -11.89 28.85 45.80
C GLU A 92 -12.55 29.24 44.47
N SER A 93 -12.55 30.54 44.15
CA SER A 93 -13.10 31.09 42.90
C SER A 93 -12.15 32.00 42.11
N GLY A 94 -10.87 32.07 42.48
CA GLY A 94 -9.84 32.84 41.78
C GLY A 94 -9.29 32.13 40.53
N ARG A 95 -9.34 30.79 40.49
CA ARG A 95 -8.84 29.95 39.40
C ARG A 95 -9.98 29.36 38.57
N GLY A 96 -10.15 29.86 37.34
CA GLY A 96 -11.20 29.40 36.41
C GLY A 96 -12.61 29.63 36.95
N ASN A 97 -13.45 28.59 36.91
CA ASN A 97 -14.76 28.55 37.59
C ASN A 97 -14.66 27.96 39.03
N GLY A 98 -13.43 27.82 39.54
CA GLY A 98 -13.12 27.42 40.91
C GLY A 98 -12.45 26.06 41.05
N ILE A 99 -11.72 25.89 42.16
CA ILE A 99 -11.18 24.61 42.62
C ILE A 99 -11.98 24.18 43.85
N PHE A 100 -12.33 22.89 43.95
CA PHE A 100 -13.18 22.36 45.01
C PHE A 100 -12.66 21.00 45.48
N THR A 101 -12.46 20.83 46.80
CA THR A 101 -12.03 19.55 47.40
C THR A 101 -13.06 19.08 48.43
N PHE A 102 -13.55 17.86 48.26
CA PHE A 102 -14.65 17.28 49.06
C PHE A 102 -14.24 15.98 49.76
N ASN A 103 -14.80 15.77 50.95
CA ASN A 103 -14.62 14.55 51.73
C ASN A 103 -15.73 13.55 51.37
N MET A 104 -15.38 12.40 50.79
CA MET A 104 -16.28 11.29 50.46
C MET A 104 -16.64 10.43 51.68
N GLN A 105 -16.02 10.68 52.84
CA GLN A 105 -16.30 10.07 54.13
C GLN A 105 -16.10 8.54 54.17
N MET A 106 -15.12 8.01 53.42
CA MET A 106 -14.92 6.58 53.18
C MET A 106 -16.13 5.91 52.52
N GLY A 107 -16.87 6.67 51.71
CA GLY A 107 -18.01 6.22 50.91
C GLY A 107 -17.77 6.29 49.40
N SER A 108 -18.78 5.84 48.65
CA SER A 108 -18.73 5.58 47.20
C SER A 108 -19.62 6.50 46.35
N ASN A 109 -20.25 7.50 46.95
CA ASN A 109 -21.30 8.31 46.31
C ASN A 109 -21.03 9.82 46.44
N TYR A 110 -20.67 10.46 45.32
CA TYR A 110 -20.40 11.90 45.22
C TYR A 110 -21.51 12.81 45.77
N TYR A 111 -22.78 12.37 45.78
CA TYR A 111 -23.88 13.16 46.33
C TYR A 111 -23.93 13.22 47.87
N ASN A 112 -23.19 12.32 48.54
CA ASN A 112 -23.04 12.31 49.99
C ASN A 112 -21.79 13.07 50.46
N ALA A 113 -20.91 13.47 49.54
CA ALA A 113 -19.66 14.13 49.88
C ALA A 113 -19.90 15.49 50.55
N VAL A 114 -19.04 15.83 51.50
CA VAL A 114 -19.16 17.04 52.33
C VAL A 114 -17.99 18.00 52.11
N ASP A 115 -18.18 19.25 52.52
CA ASP A 115 -17.09 20.22 52.62
C ASP A 115 -16.10 19.78 53.70
N PHE A 116 -14.80 19.82 53.39
CA PHE A 116 -13.80 20.03 54.44
C PHE A 116 -13.97 21.45 54.99
N THR A 117 -13.97 21.59 56.32
CA THR A 117 -14.23 22.86 57.02
C THR A 117 -13.20 23.13 58.11
N ASP A 118 -12.78 24.39 58.25
CA ASP A 118 -11.83 24.85 59.27
C ASP A 118 -12.32 26.14 59.97
N ASP A 119 -11.90 26.36 61.22
CA ASP A 119 -12.35 27.46 62.09
C ASP A 119 -11.51 28.74 61.95
N ASP A 120 -10.21 28.65 61.66
CA ASP A 120 -9.27 29.80 61.68
C ASP A 120 -8.41 29.98 60.41
N ASN A 121 -8.58 29.07 59.44
CA ASN A 121 -7.87 28.96 58.16
C ASN A 121 -6.40 28.50 58.27
N TYR A 122 -5.99 27.98 59.42
CA TYR A 122 -4.71 27.28 59.62
C TYR A 122 -4.97 25.77 59.69
N TRP A 123 -5.10 25.16 58.51
CA TRP A 123 -5.48 23.76 58.31
C TRP A 123 -4.41 22.83 58.86
N ASN A 124 -4.54 22.49 60.14
CA ASN A 124 -3.68 21.60 60.91
C ASN A 124 -4.36 20.25 61.19
N ASN A 125 -5.27 19.86 60.30
CA ASN A 125 -6.32 18.85 60.44
C ASN A 125 -5.84 17.39 60.47
N VAL A 126 -4.60 17.14 60.92
CA VAL A 126 -4.00 15.81 61.09
C VAL A 126 -4.82 15.00 62.11
N ASN A 127 -5.52 13.96 61.63
CA ASN A 127 -6.50 13.24 62.43
C ASN A 127 -6.62 11.75 62.05
N PRO A 128 -7.42 10.93 62.77
CA PRO A 128 -7.52 9.48 62.49
C PRO A 128 -8.07 9.12 61.10
N GLN A 129 -8.75 10.05 60.42
CA GLN A 129 -9.26 9.90 59.06
C GLN A 129 -8.23 10.28 57.99
N LYS A 130 -7.08 10.83 58.40
CA LYS A 130 -6.01 11.37 57.52
C LYS A 130 -6.43 12.64 56.75
N ASP A 131 -7.38 13.43 57.25
CA ASP A 131 -7.94 14.59 56.51
C ASP A 131 -6.88 15.61 56.04
N GLU A 132 -5.65 15.58 56.58
CA GLU A 132 -4.52 16.40 56.11
C GLU A 132 -4.25 16.28 54.59
N VAL A 133 -4.54 15.11 53.99
CA VAL A 133 -4.28 14.83 52.57
C VAL A 133 -5.16 15.63 51.61
N ALA A 134 -6.31 16.11 52.08
CA ALA A 134 -7.16 16.99 51.30
C ALA A 134 -6.50 18.33 50.99
N THR A 135 -5.55 18.75 51.85
CA THR A 135 -4.81 20.01 51.66
C THR A 135 -3.66 19.87 50.66
N ASP A 136 -3.00 18.70 50.58
CA ASP A 136 -2.12 18.38 49.45
C ASP A 136 -2.90 18.42 48.13
N ALA A 137 -4.05 17.74 48.06
CA ALA A 137 -4.87 17.68 46.86
C ALA A 137 -5.35 19.06 46.39
N HIS A 138 -5.82 19.92 47.31
CA HIS A 138 -6.22 21.28 46.97
C HIS A 138 -5.03 22.11 46.46
N TRP A 139 -3.91 22.10 47.19
CA TRP A 139 -2.71 22.85 46.84
C TRP A 139 -2.05 22.39 45.53
N ALA A 140 -1.98 21.08 45.28
CA ALA A 140 -1.47 20.52 44.05
C ALA A 140 -2.35 20.91 42.85
N THR A 141 -3.68 20.96 43.03
CA THR A 141 -4.61 21.46 42.00
C THR A 141 -4.39 22.96 41.73
N GLU A 142 -4.17 23.77 42.77
CA GLU A 142 -3.75 25.17 42.60
C GLU A 142 -2.46 25.28 41.78
N LYS A 143 -1.44 24.46 42.09
CA LYS A 143 -0.13 24.48 41.43
C LYS A 143 -0.21 24.00 39.98
N TYR A 144 -1.05 23.02 39.67
CA TYR A 144 -1.35 22.60 38.31
C TYR A 144 -1.94 23.76 37.50
N TYR A 145 -3.03 24.36 37.98
CA TYR A 145 -3.67 25.47 37.29
C TYR A 145 -2.72 26.67 37.14
N ASP A 146 -1.96 27.01 38.21
CA ASP A 146 -0.93 28.06 38.17
C ASP A 146 0.11 27.78 37.08
N TYR A 147 0.61 26.54 36.96
CA TYR A 147 1.62 26.19 35.97
C TYR A 147 1.11 26.37 34.54
N PHE A 148 -0.07 25.81 34.22
CA PHE A 148 -0.63 25.85 32.87
C PHE A 148 -1.11 27.26 32.46
N LEU A 149 -1.64 28.05 33.41
CA LEU A 149 -2.02 29.43 33.14
C LEU A 149 -0.78 30.32 32.94
N ASN A 150 0.22 30.25 33.81
CA ASN A 150 1.39 31.14 33.71
C ASN A 150 2.34 30.76 32.57
N THR A 151 2.47 29.47 32.23
CA THR A 151 3.43 28.98 31.21
C THR A 151 2.85 28.96 29.81
N PHE A 152 1.55 28.63 29.66
CA PHE A 152 0.90 28.42 28.36
C PHE A 152 -0.32 29.32 28.12
N ASN A 153 -0.69 30.20 29.07
CA ASN A 153 -1.92 30.98 29.05
C ASN A 153 -3.17 30.08 28.88
N ARG A 154 -3.15 28.84 29.42
CA ARG A 154 -4.30 27.94 29.38
C ARG A 154 -5.18 28.11 30.61
N ASN A 155 -6.46 28.43 30.41
CA ASN A 155 -7.42 28.56 31.49
C ASN A 155 -8.07 27.20 31.82
N SER A 156 -7.47 26.41 32.71
CA SER A 156 -7.91 25.04 33.05
C SER A 156 -7.91 24.03 31.88
N ILE A 157 -8.37 22.80 32.14
CA ILE A 157 -8.30 21.67 31.20
C ILE A 157 -9.08 21.91 29.89
N ASP A 158 -10.17 22.68 29.90
CA ASP A 158 -10.97 23.04 28.71
C ASP A 158 -10.53 24.34 28.00
N ASN A 159 -9.51 25.04 28.54
CA ASN A 159 -9.12 26.40 28.17
C ASN A 159 -10.21 27.50 28.33
N ASN A 160 -11.30 27.20 29.03
CA ASN A 160 -12.44 28.07 29.31
C ASN A 160 -12.77 28.12 30.83
N GLY A 161 -11.85 27.61 31.66
CA GLY A 161 -11.90 27.69 33.11
C GLY A 161 -12.68 26.55 33.76
N PHE A 162 -12.67 25.33 33.22
CA PHE A 162 -13.26 24.14 33.85
C PHE A 162 -13.00 24.11 35.36
N ALA A 163 -14.06 23.90 36.14
CA ALA A 163 -13.98 23.85 37.60
C ALA A 163 -13.39 22.50 38.04
N LEU A 164 -12.28 22.53 38.78
CA LEU A 164 -11.53 21.33 39.15
C LEU A 164 -12.07 20.77 40.46
N TYR A 165 -12.50 19.49 40.43
CA TYR A 165 -13.19 18.82 41.52
C TYR A 165 -12.41 17.61 42.03
N ASN A 166 -11.92 17.70 43.26
CA ASN A 166 -11.19 16.63 43.95
C ASN A 166 -12.11 15.92 44.97
N TYR A 167 -12.20 14.59 44.90
CA TYR A 167 -12.94 13.77 45.86
C TYR A 167 -11.98 12.86 46.64
N ILE A 168 -11.84 13.15 47.94
CA ILE A 168 -10.85 12.57 48.86
C ILE A 168 -11.53 11.59 49.83
N HIS A 169 -10.81 10.59 50.30
CA HIS A 169 -11.33 9.48 51.12
C HIS A 169 -12.44 8.70 50.41
N ALA A 170 -12.27 8.45 49.11
CA ALA A 170 -13.22 7.68 48.32
C ALA A 170 -13.01 6.17 48.54
N ASN A 171 -14.11 5.44 48.77
CA ASN A 171 -14.09 3.98 48.89
C ASN A 171 -14.22 3.34 47.51
N LEU A 172 -13.07 3.20 46.85
CA LEU A 172 -12.95 2.75 45.47
C LEU A 172 -13.43 1.30 45.28
N ILE A 173 -13.29 0.47 46.32
CA ILE A 173 -13.78 -0.91 46.33
C ILE A 173 -15.31 -0.96 46.24
N GLU A 174 -16.03 -0.09 46.96
CA GLU A 174 -17.48 0.07 46.79
C GLU A 174 -17.86 0.70 45.44
N MET A 175 -16.96 1.46 44.81
CA MET A 175 -17.14 2.02 43.46
C MET A 175 -16.82 1.01 42.35
N GLY A 176 -16.33 -0.20 42.69
CA GLY A 176 -16.11 -1.32 41.77
C GLY A 176 -14.65 -1.60 41.39
N LEU A 177 -13.68 -0.87 41.96
CA LEU A 177 -12.25 -1.11 41.75
C LEU A 177 -11.71 -2.22 42.66
N SER A 178 -10.55 -2.77 42.32
CA SER A 178 -9.94 -3.90 43.04
C SER A 178 -9.33 -3.54 44.40
N SER A 179 -8.96 -2.28 44.62
CA SER A 179 -8.39 -1.77 45.88
C SER A 179 -8.63 -0.27 46.03
N ASN A 180 -8.26 0.29 47.19
CA ASN A 180 -8.17 1.74 47.43
C ASN A 180 -6.78 2.32 47.10
N VAL A 181 -5.85 1.51 46.58
CA VAL A 181 -4.58 1.95 45.99
C VAL A 181 -4.86 2.31 44.52
N ASN A 182 -5.65 3.37 44.31
CA ASN A 182 -5.85 3.94 42.98
C ASN A 182 -6.29 5.42 43.07
N ALA A 183 -6.15 6.11 41.95
CA ALA A 183 -6.77 7.39 41.66
C ALA A 183 -7.40 7.29 40.24
N PHE A 184 -8.32 8.20 39.90
CA PHE A 184 -8.82 8.31 38.51
C PHE A 184 -9.56 9.63 38.23
N TRP A 185 -9.38 10.14 37.01
CA TRP A 185 -10.30 11.02 36.29
C TRP A 185 -11.49 10.24 35.72
N ASN A 186 -12.66 10.87 35.63
CA ASN A 186 -13.91 10.23 35.16
C ASN A 186 -14.73 11.03 34.13
N GLY A 187 -14.11 12.01 33.46
CA GLY A 187 -14.78 12.96 32.56
C GLY A 187 -15.39 14.19 33.26
N TYR A 188 -15.42 14.21 34.59
CA TYR A 188 -15.99 15.32 35.38
C TYR A 188 -15.19 15.69 36.63
N TYR A 189 -14.66 14.69 37.34
CA TYR A 189 -14.01 14.84 38.65
C TYR A 189 -12.78 13.93 38.76
N MET A 190 -11.81 14.32 39.57
CA MET A 190 -10.71 13.46 40.00
C MET A 190 -11.07 12.83 41.36
N THR A 191 -10.84 11.52 41.50
CA THR A 191 -11.28 10.73 42.66
C THR A 191 -10.11 9.92 43.23
N TYR A 192 -9.90 10.00 44.55
CA TYR A 192 -8.66 9.56 45.18
C TYR A 192 -8.91 8.60 46.36
N GLY A 193 -8.27 7.43 46.32
CA GLY A 193 -8.34 6.40 47.36
C GLY A 193 -7.36 6.61 48.51
N ASP A 194 -7.70 6.06 49.69
CA ASP A 194 -6.92 6.18 50.92
C ASP A 194 -5.66 5.30 51.02
N GLY A 195 -5.34 4.58 49.94
CA GLY A 195 -4.27 3.58 49.89
C GLY A 195 -4.64 2.29 50.63
N ASP A 196 -3.62 1.63 51.22
CA ASP A 196 -3.77 0.38 51.95
C ASP A 196 -2.85 0.31 53.19
N ALA A 197 -2.20 -0.82 53.43
CA ALA A 197 -1.21 -1.00 54.51
C ALA A 197 0.24 -0.69 54.07
N MET A 198 0.49 -0.53 52.77
CA MET A 198 1.80 -0.19 52.19
C MET A 198 1.80 1.21 51.59
N HIS A 199 0.70 1.60 50.95
CA HIS A 199 0.51 2.89 50.29
C HIS A 199 -0.37 3.80 51.15
N SER A 200 -0.02 5.08 51.23
CA SER A 200 -0.84 6.12 51.85
C SER A 200 -1.73 6.85 50.80
N PRO A 201 -2.68 7.74 51.20
CA PRO A 201 -3.69 8.26 50.26
C PRO A 201 -3.10 8.94 49.03
N LEU A 202 -3.64 8.58 47.86
CA LEU A 202 -3.06 8.90 46.55
C LEU A 202 -3.38 10.34 46.15
N THR A 203 -2.66 11.28 46.74
CA THR A 203 -2.96 12.73 46.73
C THR A 203 -1.69 13.59 46.64
N THR A 204 -0.58 12.96 46.24
CA THR A 204 0.72 13.58 46.01
C THR A 204 0.71 14.42 44.73
N VAL A 205 1.60 15.41 44.62
CA VAL A 205 1.51 16.45 43.57
C VAL A 205 1.53 15.87 42.16
N ASP A 206 2.39 14.88 41.94
CA ASP A 206 2.51 14.08 40.72
C ASP A 206 1.20 13.37 40.36
N ILE A 207 0.58 12.65 41.31
CA ILE A 207 -0.68 11.93 41.09
C ILE A 207 -1.83 12.91 40.84
N ILE A 208 -1.95 13.98 41.62
CA ILE A 208 -2.99 15.01 41.41
C ILE A 208 -2.86 15.61 39.99
N ALA A 209 -1.64 15.94 39.56
CA ALA A 209 -1.37 16.50 38.24
C ALA A 209 -1.53 15.49 37.09
N HIS A 210 -1.24 14.20 37.32
CA HIS A 210 -1.52 13.10 36.40
C HIS A 210 -3.04 12.99 36.14
N GLU A 211 -3.87 12.94 37.20
CA GLU A 211 -5.33 12.87 37.03
C GLU A 211 -5.94 14.08 36.29
N ILE A 212 -5.50 15.29 36.62
CA ILE A 212 -5.98 16.49 35.92
C ILE A 212 -5.54 16.47 34.45
N THR A 213 -4.42 15.81 34.12
CA THR A 213 -3.91 15.71 32.75
C THR A 213 -4.71 14.73 31.89
N HIS A 214 -5.31 13.67 32.43
CA HIS A 214 -6.30 12.90 31.66
C HIS A 214 -7.48 13.77 31.22
N GLY A 215 -7.93 14.70 32.08
CA GLY A 215 -8.89 15.73 31.71
C GLY A 215 -8.38 16.69 30.63
N LEU A 216 -7.12 17.14 30.71
CA LEU A 216 -6.49 17.93 29.64
C LEU A 216 -6.47 17.17 28.30
N THR A 217 -6.12 15.90 28.31
CA THR A 217 -6.09 15.02 27.14
C THR A 217 -7.48 14.84 26.54
N GLU A 218 -8.51 14.60 27.36
CA GLU A 218 -9.91 14.49 26.90
C GLU A 218 -10.41 15.76 26.22
N PHE A 219 -10.10 16.94 26.77
CA PHE A 219 -10.46 18.24 26.17
C PHE A 219 -9.51 18.71 25.04
N THR A 220 -8.59 17.86 24.55
CA THR A 220 -7.65 18.19 23.46
C THR A 220 -7.48 17.06 22.44
N ALA A 221 -6.45 16.24 22.55
CA ALA A 221 -6.17 15.13 21.62
C ALA A 221 -7.25 14.04 21.62
N GLY A 222 -7.99 13.89 22.74
CA GLY A 222 -9.02 12.87 22.89
C GLY A 222 -8.48 11.44 22.86
N LEU A 223 -7.22 11.22 23.28
CA LEU A 223 -6.51 9.95 23.15
C LEU A 223 -7.31 8.78 23.72
N VAL A 224 -7.69 7.85 22.85
CA VAL A 224 -8.48 6.66 23.18
C VAL A 224 -7.70 5.78 24.16
N TYR A 225 -8.30 5.50 25.30
CA TYR A 225 -7.70 4.80 26.44
C TYR A 225 -7.59 3.27 26.20
N ALA A 226 -6.86 2.88 25.15
CA ALA A 226 -6.52 1.52 24.78
C ALA A 226 -5.33 1.54 23.80
N GLY A 227 -4.51 0.50 23.77
CA GLY A 227 -3.39 0.41 22.82
C GLY A 227 -2.36 1.53 22.99
N GLU A 228 -1.68 1.88 21.90
CA GLU A 228 -0.68 2.96 21.90
C GLU A 228 -1.25 4.33 22.26
N SER A 229 -2.47 4.68 21.81
CA SER A 229 -3.10 5.95 22.21
C SER A 229 -3.40 6.00 23.70
N GLY A 230 -3.71 4.86 24.32
CA GLY A 230 -3.86 4.74 25.77
C GLY A 230 -2.52 4.88 26.50
N ALA A 231 -1.48 4.21 26.01
CA ALA A 231 -0.12 4.35 26.52
C ALA A 231 0.41 5.79 26.42
N LEU A 232 0.08 6.52 25.34
CA LEU A 232 0.38 7.94 25.23
C LEU A 232 -0.45 8.81 26.19
N ASN A 233 -1.73 8.47 26.43
CA ASN A 233 -2.58 9.19 27.40
C ASN A 233 -1.97 9.11 28.82
N GLU A 234 -1.57 7.90 29.24
CA GLU A 234 -0.77 7.67 30.45
C GLU A 234 0.52 8.49 30.46
N ALA A 235 1.34 8.37 29.42
CA ALA A 235 2.64 9.02 29.35
C ALA A 235 2.56 10.56 29.39
N PHE A 236 1.58 11.19 28.76
CA PHE A 236 1.40 12.63 28.89
C PHE A 236 0.97 13.04 30.30
N SER A 237 0.17 12.21 30.98
CA SER A 237 -0.17 12.42 32.39
C SER A 237 1.03 12.19 33.32
N ASP A 238 1.95 11.25 33.03
CA ASP A 238 3.26 11.14 33.73
C ASP A 238 4.10 12.41 33.59
N ILE A 239 4.22 12.87 32.34
CA ILE A 239 5.04 14.02 31.96
C ILE A 239 4.55 15.26 32.70
N PHE A 240 3.24 15.54 32.68
CA PHE A 240 2.69 16.70 33.39
C PHE A 240 2.55 16.51 34.89
N GLY A 241 2.43 15.26 35.38
CA GLY A 241 2.64 14.90 36.78
C GLY A 241 3.99 15.39 37.28
N THR A 242 5.07 14.87 36.66
CA THR A 242 6.47 15.19 36.99
C THR A 242 6.79 16.68 36.80
N VAL A 243 6.33 17.30 35.70
CA VAL A 243 6.56 18.73 35.43
C VAL A 243 5.93 19.62 36.51
N VAL A 244 4.70 19.34 36.93
CA VAL A 244 4.03 20.12 37.99
C VAL A 244 4.64 19.83 39.36
N GLU A 245 5.14 18.62 39.60
CA GLU A 245 5.88 18.26 40.81
C GLU A 245 7.20 19.07 40.92
N PHE A 246 8.00 19.13 39.84
CA PHE A 246 9.19 20.00 39.76
C PHE A 246 8.87 21.49 39.87
N TYR A 247 7.71 21.95 39.39
CA TYR A 247 7.27 23.34 39.56
C TYR A 247 6.86 23.65 41.01
N ALA A 248 6.15 22.74 41.67
CA ALA A 248 5.57 22.97 42.99
C ALA A 248 6.55 22.69 44.16
N LYS A 249 7.34 21.62 44.07
CA LYS A 249 8.27 21.14 45.12
C LYS A 249 9.70 20.84 44.58
N PRO A 250 10.36 21.79 43.87
CA PRO A 250 11.65 21.57 43.17
C PRO A 250 12.85 21.08 44.02
N ASN A 251 12.76 21.11 45.35
CA ASN A 251 13.83 20.63 46.23
C ASN A 251 13.68 19.15 46.65
N THR A 252 12.53 18.54 46.35
CA THR A 252 12.22 17.12 46.64
C THR A 252 11.77 16.37 45.38
N ALA A 253 11.35 17.10 44.35
CA ALA A 253 10.89 16.55 43.09
C ALA A 253 11.93 15.72 42.35
N ASN A 254 11.44 14.70 41.65
CA ASN A 254 12.28 13.62 41.13
C ASN A 254 11.70 12.99 39.84
N TRP A 255 12.00 11.72 39.56
CA TRP A 255 11.68 11.06 38.28
C TRP A 255 11.02 9.68 38.49
N THR A 256 10.29 9.50 39.59
CA THR A 256 9.30 8.45 39.78
C THR A 256 7.88 9.04 39.88
N ILE A 257 6.87 8.17 39.92
CA ILE A 257 5.49 8.53 40.23
C ILE A 257 5.06 7.69 41.44
N GLY A 258 4.59 8.33 42.50
CA GLY A 258 4.06 7.71 43.73
C GLY A 258 5.09 7.35 44.81
N GLU A 259 6.33 7.85 44.79
CA GLU A 259 7.27 7.58 45.89
C GLU A 259 6.83 8.19 47.23
N ASP A 260 6.25 9.39 47.22
CA ASP A 260 5.76 10.08 48.43
C ASP A 260 4.67 9.27 49.18
N ILE A 261 3.87 8.45 48.50
CA ILE A 261 2.84 7.63 49.18
C ILE A 261 3.42 6.38 49.87
N GLY A 262 4.67 6.02 49.63
CA GLY A 262 5.39 4.92 50.30
C GLY A 262 6.22 4.03 49.36
N SER A 263 5.80 3.90 48.10
CA SER A 263 6.53 3.17 47.05
C SER A 263 6.01 3.59 45.68
N ALA A 264 6.93 4.06 44.82
CA ALA A 264 6.61 4.44 43.46
C ALA A 264 6.11 3.26 42.62
N PHE A 265 5.24 3.58 41.65
CA PHE A 265 4.68 2.63 40.69
C PHE A 265 5.55 2.46 39.45
N ARG A 266 6.19 3.54 38.99
CA ARG A 266 6.95 3.62 37.73
C ARG A 266 8.04 4.69 37.81
N SER A 267 9.02 4.65 36.90
CA SER A 267 10.09 5.66 36.80
C SER A 267 10.26 6.20 35.39
N LEU A 268 10.25 7.52 35.25
CA LEU A 268 10.62 8.21 34.03
C LEU A 268 12.13 8.13 33.78
N ALA A 269 12.97 7.99 34.81
CA ALA A 269 14.42 7.91 34.65
C ALA A 269 14.93 6.49 34.31
N ASN A 270 14.25 5.44 34.78
CA ASN A 270 14.66 4.05 34.59
C ASN A 270 13.45 3.07 34.70
N PRO A 271 12.56 3.01 33.69
CA PRO A 271 11.38 2.12 33.69
C PRO A 271 11.70 0.65 34.04
N ASN A 272 12.77 0.10 33.46
CA ASN A 272 13.14 -1.32 33.58
C ASN A 272 13.44 -1.75 35.05
N TYR A 273 13.63 -0.81 35.99
CA TYR A 273 13.74 -1.12 37.43
C TYR A 273 12.39 -1.51 38.08
N TYR A 274 11.28 -1.03 37.52
CA TYR A 274 9.90 -1.32 37.98
C TYR A 274 9.23 -2.39 37.11
N GLU A 275 10.02 -3.13 36.31
CA GLU A 275 9.54 -4.09 35.31
C GLU A 275 8.62 -3.45 34.24
N ASN A 276 8.86 -2.17 33.91
CA ASN A 276 8.21 -1.45 32.80
C ASN A 276 9.21 -1.17 31.65
N PRO A 277 8.77 -1.08 30.38
CA PRO A 277 9.66 -0.85 29.24
C PRO A 277 10.20 0.60 29.16
N ASP A 278 11.50 0.76 28.89
CA ASP A 278 12.13 2.04 28.48
C ASP A 278 12.31 2.19 26.95
N THR A 279 12.08 1.09 26.22
CA THR A 279 12.27 0.98 24.77
C THR A 279 11.02 0.36 24.11
N TYR A 280 10.62 0.90 22.95
CA TYR A 280 9.48 0.44 22.15
C TYR A 280 9.72 -0.98 21.61
N PHE A 281 8.84 -1.93 21.97
CA PHE A 281 9.04 -3.38 21.81
C PHE A 281 10.38 -3.91 22.40
N GLY A 282 10.93 -3.24 23.41
CA GLY A 282 12.12 -3.66 24.16
C GLY A 282 11.84 -4.70 25.25
N ASP A 283 12.73 -4.75 26.25
CA ASP A 283 12.50 -5.56 27.44
C ASP A 283 11.27 -5.02 28.21
N TYR A 284 10.57 -5.91 28.94
CA TYR A 284 9.36 -5.62 29.72
C TYR A 284 8.11 -5.12 28.96
N TRP A 285 8.15 -5.00 27.63
CA TRP A 285 7.00 -4.57 26.83
C TRP A 285 5.78 -5.50 26.97
N ASP A 286 4.59 -4.94 27.24
CA ASP A 286 3.36 -5.70 27.44
C ASP A 286 2.64 -6.01 26.12
N LEU A 287 2.65 -7.29 25.75
CA LEU A 287 1.96 -7.82 24.57
C LEU A 287 0.42 -7.80 24.67
N ASN A 288 -0.14 -7.56 25.86
CA ASN A 288 -1.58 -7.35 26.06
C ASN A 288 -1.99 -5.88 25.79
N ASN A 289 -1.03 -4.99 25.56
CA ASN A 289 -1.21 -3.53 25.46
C ASN A 289 -1.83 -2.91 26.71
N GLU A 290 -1.30 -3.29 27.87
CA GLU A 290 -1.54 -2.59 29.13
C GLU A 290 -0.98 -1.16 29.03
N VAL A 291 -1.79 -0.16 29.34
CA VAL A 291 -1.53 1.25 28.99
C VAL A 291 -0.55 1.91 29.95
N HIS A 292 -0.64 1.64 31.25
CA HIS A 292 0.24 2.21 32.26
C HIS A 292 1.66 1.64 32.09
N ASN A 293 1.77 0.36 31.74
CA ASN A 293 3.04 -0.30 31.46
C ASN A 293 3.66 0.21 30.14
N ASN A 294 2.97 0.09 29.00
CA ASN A 294 3.54 0.51 27.71
C ASN A 294 3.68 2.03 27.55
N GLY A 295 3.07 2.84 28.44
CA GLY A 295 3.24 4.29 28.48
C GLY A 295 4.65 4.73 28.91
N THR A 296 5.35 3.94 29.75
CA THR A 296 6.64 4.36 30.32
C THR A 296 7.73 4.61 29.30
N VAL A 297 7.61 4.06 28.09
CA VAL A 297 8.53 4.35 26.97
C VAL A 297 8.47 5.83 26.57
N MET A 298 7.27 6.41 26.40
CA MET A 298 7.12 7.84 26.11
C MET A 298 7.42 8.72 27.33
N SER A 299 7.09 8.26 28.54
CA SER A 299 7.50 8.94 29.78
C SER A 299 9.03 8.98 29.92
N HIS A 300 9.73 7.93 29.47
CA HIS A 300 11.19 7.86 29.45
C HIS A 300 11.83 8.74 28.37
N TRP A 301 11.22 8.82 27.18
CA TRP A 301 11.62 9.79 26.15
C TRP A 301 11.68 11.21 26.73
N PHE A 302 10.69 11.62 27.53
CA PHE A 302 10.69 12.94 28.13
C PHE A 302 11.85 13.17 29.10
N TYR A 303 12.20 12.17 29.92
CA TYR A 303 13.40 12.21 30.76
C TYR A 303 14.69 12.37 29.93
N ILE A 304 14.81 11.64 28.81
CA ILE A 304 15.95 11.74 27.88
C ILE A 304 16.02 13.14 27.27
N VAL A 305 14.89 13.70 26.82
CA VAL A 305 14.83 15.06 26.24
C VAL A 305 15.20 16.13 27.28
N VAL A 306 14.79 15.99 28.55
CA VAL A 306 15.12 16.97 29.59
C VAL A 306 16.59 16.91 30.00
N ASN A 307 17.12 15.71 30.28
CA ASN A 307 18.42 15.53 30.96
C ASN A 307 19.56 15.14 30.01
N GLY A 308 19.25 14.50 28.88
CA GLY A 308 20.19 13.77 28.05
C GLY A 308 20.47 12.36 28.59
N LYS A 309 20.66 11.40 27.68
CA LYS A 309 21.06 10.01 27.98
C LYS A 309 22.00 9.53 26.86
N THR A 310 23.00 8.73 27.20
CA THR A 310 23.92 8.10 26.24
C THR A 310 24.09 6.64 26.62
N GLY A 311 23.97 5.75 25.65
CA GLY A 311 24.01 4.31 25.89
C GLY A 311 23.59 3.52 24.64
N ALA A 312 23.11 2.30 24.87
CA ALA A 312 22.34 1.55 23.89
C ALA A 312 20.93 1.28 24.46
N ASN A 313 19.96 1.05 23.59
CA ASN A 313 18.62 0.60 23.98
C ASN A 313 18.49 -0.93 23.82
N ASP A 314 17.34 -1.48 24.18
CA ASP A 314 17.11 -2.93 24.20
C ASP A 314 17.21 -3.56 22.80
N LEU A 315 16.99 -2.77 21.74
CA LEU A 315 17.17 -3.18 20.34
C LEU A 315 18.65 -3.20 19.90
N GLY A 316 19.58 -2.79 20.77
CA GLY A 316 21.03 -2.70 20.51
C GLY A 316 21.47 -1.41 19.80
N ASN A 317 20.58 -0.44 19.61
CA ASN A 317 20.89 0.83 18.94
C ASN A 317 21.63 1.78 19.89
N ASN A 318 22.80 2.27 19.48
CA ASN A 318 23.62 3.19 20.27
C ASN A 318 23.18 4.64 20.04
N TYR A 319 22.85 5.38 21.09
CA TYR A 319 22.38 6.77 21.03
C TYR A 319 23.16 7.69 21.97
N SER A 320 23.14 8.99 21.70
CA SER A 320 23.70 10.03 22.56
C SER A 320 22.92 11.33 22.43
N VAL A 321 22.02 11.59 23.37
CA VAL A 321 21.13 12.76 23.38
C VAL A 321 21.67 13.83 24.33
N THR A 322 21.74 15.08 23.88
CA THR A 322 21.99 16.24 24.72
C THR A 322 20.65 16.81 25.23
N GLY A 323 20.47 16.88 26.55
CA GLY A 323 19.23 17.39 27.14
C GLY A 323 19.00 18.89 26.89
N ILE A 324 17.74 19.26 26.66
CA ILE A 324 17.31 20.65 26.39
C ILE A 324 16.62 21.33 27.58
N GLY A 325 16.47 20.62 28.71
CA GLY A 325 15.91 21.13 29.95
C GLY A 325 14.38 21.15 30.00
N MET A 326 13.86 21.20 31.23
CA MET A 326 12.43 21.00 31.55
C MET A 326 11.51 21.96 30.80
N GLU A 327 11.82 23.27 30.78
CA GLU A 327 10.97 24.30 30.16
C GLU A 327 10.71 24.04 28.68
N LYS A 328 11.76 23.68 27.92
CA LYS A 328 11.65 23.45 26.47
C LYS A 328 10.95 22.14 26.18
N ALA A 329 11.30 21.08 26.90
CA ALA A 329 10.67 19.76 26.77
C ALA A 329 9.18 19.82 27.07
N ALA A 330 8.79 20.40 28.23
CA ALA A 330 7.39 20.52 28.65
C ALA A 330 6.57 21.36 27.67
N LYS A 331 7.16 22.38 27.05
CA LYS A 331 6.52 23.20 26.01
C LYS A 331 6.31 22.43 24.70
N ILE A 332 7.24 21.54 24.32
CA ILE A 332 7.07 20.68 23.14
C ILE A 332 6.00 19.62 23.41
N ALA A 333 6.06 18.94 24.56
CA ALA A 333 5.04 17.99 25.00
C ALA A 333 3.65 18.64 25.04
N TYR A 334 3.55 19.86 25.59
CA TYR A 334 2.28 20.60 25.71
C TYR A 334 1.64 20.86 24.36
N TYR A 335 2.35 21.50 23.44
CA TYR A 335 1.75 21.82 22.14
C TYR A 335 1.49 20.56 21.30
N THR A 336 2.28 19.50 21.47
CA THR A 336 2.03 18.20 20.81
C THR A 336 0.67 17.64 21.24
N LEU A 337 0.44 17.49 22.55
CA LEU A 337 -0.81 17.00 23.11
C LEU A 337 -1.99 17.92 22.77
N VAL A 338 -1.81 19.23 22.90
CA VAL A 338 -2.94 20.19 22.84
C VAL A 338 -3.38 20.52 21.41
N ASN A 339 -2.48 20.47 20.42
CA ASN A 339 -2.76 20.96 19.07
C ASN A 339 -2.65 19.90 17.95
N TYR A 340 -1.99 18.76 18.16
CA TYR A 340 -1.53 17.91 17.03
C TYR A 340 -1.90 16.42 17.11
N LEU A 341 -1.92 15.78 18.29
CA LEU A 341 -2.18 14.34 18.35
C LEU A 341 -3.64 13.99 18.02
N PRO A 342 -3.90 13.04 17.10
CA PRO A 342 -5.24 12.51 16.86
C PRO A 342 -5.67 11.53 17.98
N PRO A 343 -6.97 11.28 18.17
CA PRO A 343 -7.49 10.35 19.19
C PRO A 343 -6.89 8.93 19.16
N ASN A 344 -6.47 8.46 17.99
CA ASN A 344 -5.91 7.13 17.78
C ASN A 344 -4.38 7.13 17.55
N ALA A 345 -3.67 8.13 18.07
CA ALA A 345 -2.23 8.32 17.86
C ALA A 345 -1.39 7.09 18.27
N THR A 346 -0.39 6.80 17.44
CA THR A 346 0.67 5.81 17.67
C THR A 346 1.94 6.48 18.20
N TYR A 347 2.92 5.68 18.64
CA TYR A 347 4.27 6.15 18.94
C TYR A 347 4.93 6.86 17.74
N TYR A 348 4.61 6.46 16.50
CA TYR A 348 5.09 7.13 15.30
C TYR A 348 4.42 8.50 15.06
N ASP A 349 3.14 8.66 15.39
CA ASP A 349 2.47 9.96 15.40
C ASP A 349 3.09 10.88 16.47
N ALA A 350 3.34 10.35 17.67
CA ALA A 350 4.01 11.09 18.73
C ALA A 350 5.42 11.56 18.31
N ARG A 351 6.21 10.70 17.65
CA ARG A 351 7.48 11.09 17.02
C ARG A 351 7.30 12.20 15.99
N PHE A 352 6.37 12.04 15.05
CA PHE A 352 6.17 13.02 13.99
C PHE A 352 5.77 14.40 14.55
N PHE A 353 4.75 14.44 15.42
CA PHE A 353 4.20 15.69 15.92
C PHE A 353 5.12 16.39 16.94
N THR A 354 5.88 15.66 17.77
CA THR A 354 6.91 16.30 18.62
C THR A 354 8.01 16.97 17.80
N ILE A 355 8.44 16.36 16.68
CA ILE A 355 9.42 16.94 15.75
C ILE A 355 8.84 18.17 15.04
N VAL A 356 7.58 18.11 14.57
CA VAL A 356 6.87 19.27 13.97
C VAL A 356 6.74 20.42 14.98
N VAL A 357 6.37 20.14 16.24
CA VAL A 357 6.26 21.16 17.29
C VAL A 357 7.62 21.77 17.61
N ALA A 358 8.67 20.97 17.78
CA ALA A 358 10.02 21.49 18.00
C ALA A 358 10.50 22.36 16.83
N THR A 359 10.23 21.93 15.59
CA THR A 359 10.54 22.67 14.36
C THR A 359 9.82 24.02 14.33
N ASN A 360 8.53 24.05 14.66
CA ASN A 360 7.72 25.27 14.67
C ASN A 360 8.07 26.24 15.82
N LEU A 361 8.65 25.75 16.92
CA LEU A 361 9.04 26.55 18.08
C LEU A 361 10.48 27.09 18.01
N TYR A 362 11.41 26.33 17.41
CA TYR A 362 12.85 26.58 17.51
C TYR A 362 13.60 26.53 16.16
N GLY A 363 12.93 26.10 15.08
CA GLY A 363 13.52 25.87 13.75
C GLY A 363 13.98 24.43 13.55
N ALA A 364 13.90 23.92 12.31
CA ALA A 364 14.22 22.52 11.98
C ALA A 364 15.65 22.11 12.38
N CYS A 365 16.56 23.08 12.40
CA CYS A 365 18.00 22.91 12.65
C CYS A 365 18.42 23.13 14.11
N SER A 366 17.47 23.19 15.03
CA SER A 366 17.74 23.53 16.42
C SER A 366 18.22 22.32 17.23
N ALA A 367 18.90 22.59 18.35
CA ALA A 367 19.31 21.55 19.30
C ALA A 367 18.09 20.82 19.91
N GLU A 368 16.92 21.48 19.96
CA GLU A 368 15.64 20.92 20.35
C GLU A 368 15.11 19.91 19.33
N VAL A 369 15.10 20.23 18.03
CA VAL A 369 14.68 19.25 17.00
C VAL A 369 15.61 18.04 16.97
N GLN A 370 16.92 18.27 17.10
CA GLN A 370 17.89 17.18 17.26
C GLN A 370 17.56 16.33 18.49
N ALA A 371 17.49 16.93 19.69
CA ALA A 371 17.31 16.19 20.94
C ALA A 371 15.99 15.40 20.98
N ILE A 372 14.91 15.96 20.42
CA ILE A 372 13.61 15.29 20.30
C ILE A 372 13.70 14.07 19.38
N THR A 373 14.37 14.21 18.23
CA THR A 373 14.53 13.13 17.24
C THR A 373 15.47 12.03 17.73
N ASP A 374 16.63 12.40 18.30
CA ASP A 374 17.60 11.46 18.85
C ASP A 374 17.07 10.76 20.12
N ALA A 375 16.18 11.40 20.89
CA ALA A 375 15.46 10.75 21.99
C ALA A 375 14.39 9.76 21.50
N MET A 376 13.70 10.06 20.39
CA MET A 376 12.76 9.11 19.77
C MET A 376 13.50 7.87 19.26
N TYR A 377 14.66 8.05 18.62
CA TYR A 377 15.55 6.94 18.27
C TYR A 377 16.04 6.18 19.51
N ALA A 378 16.39 6.89 20.60
CA ALA A 378 16.82 6.26 21.85
C ALA A 378 15.74 5.33 22.44
N ILE A 379 14.47 5.73 22.44
CA ILE A 379 13.35 4.86 22.86
C ILE A 379 12.89 3.87 21.77
N GLY A 380 13.63 3.71 20.67
CA GLY A 380 13.35 2.70 19.64
C GLY A 380 12.32 3.09 18.57
N VAL A 381 11.97 4.37 18.46
CA VAL A 381 10.94 4.87 17.54
C VAL A 381 11.57 5.67 16.39
N GLY A 382 11.64 5.04 15.21
CA GLY A 382 12.20 5.64 13.99
C GLY A 382 13.70 5.99 14.06
N GLU A 383 14.21 6.64 13.01
CA GLU A 383 15.64 6.92 12.81
C GLU A 383 16.18 8.12 13.61
N PRO A 384 17.51 8.26 13.81
CA PRO A 384 18.12 9.41 14.47
C PRO A 384 18.12 10.68 13.59
N TYR A 385 18.51 11.81 14.17
CA TYR A 385 18.55 13.11 13.50
C TYR A 385 19.61 13.18 12.40
N GLN A 386 19.29 13.87 11.30
CA GLN A 386 20.22 14.16 10.20
C GLN A 386 20.52 15.68 10.17
N PRO A 387 21.71 16.12 10.60
CA PRO A 387 22.02 17.52 10.88
C PRO A 387 22.46 18.34 9.65
N GLN A 388 21.82 18.12 8.49
CA GLN A 388 22.17 18.79 7.24
C GLN A 388 20.90 19.26 6.51
N VAL A 389 21.02 20.36 5.77
CA VAL A 389 20.04 20.68 4.72
C VAL A 389 20.25 19.71 3.57
N ILE A 390 19.15 19.26 2.97
CA ILE A 390 19.17 18.54 1.70
C ILE A 390 18.25 19.31 0.76
N ALA A 391 18.84 20.03 -0.20
CA ALA A 391 18.09 20.79 -1.19
C ALA A 391 17.39 19.80 -2.14
N ASN A 392 16.07 19.91 -2.27
CA ASN A 392 15.28 19.04 -3.13
C ASN A 392 14.05 19.78 -3.67
N PHE A 393 13.62 19.46 -4.89
CA PHE A 393 12.42 20.01 -5.50
C PHE A 393 11.90 19.17 -6.66
N THR A 394 10.63 19.37 -6.98
CA THR A 394 10.00 18.90 -8.21
C THR A 394 9.43 20.06 -9.02
N ALA A 395 9.02 19.78 -10.25
CA ALA A 395 8.21 20.64 -11.10
C ALA A 395 7.00 19.85 -11.61
N ASN A 396 5.88 20.53 -11.83
CA ASN A 396 4.68 19.91 -12.41
C ASN A 396 4.89 19.47 -13.87
N ILE A 397 5.73 20.18 -14.62
CA ILE A 397 6.10 19.91 -16.01
C ILE A 397 7.60 20.19 -16.16
N THR A 398 8.37 19.22 -16.65
CA THR A 398 9.83 19.33 -16.86
C THR A 398 10.25 19.44 -18.33
N GLU A 399 9.33 19.26 -19.28
CA GLU A 399 9.62 19.47 -20.69
C GLU A 399 8.42 20.01 -21.46
N ASN A 400 8.65 20.66 -22.60
CA ASN A 400 7.58 20.98 -23.55
C ASN A 400 8.10 21.09 -24.99
N CYS A 401 7.26 20.75 -25.95
CA CYS A 401 7.60 20.83 -27.38
C CYS A 401 7.70 22.27 -27.93
N GLU A 402 7.11 23.26 -27.26
CA GLU A 402 7.12 24.66 -27.69
C GLU A 402 7.06 25.69 -26.53
N PRO A 403 7.63 26.89 -26.70
CA PRO A 403 7.42 28.01 -25.77
C PRO A 403 6.14 28.80 -26.12
N PRO A 404 5.49 29.45 -25.13
CA PRO A 404 5.89 29.56 -23.74
C PRO A 404 5.43 28.37 -22.88
N LEU A 405 6.31 27.87 -22.01
CA LEU A 405 5.96 26.89 -20.98
C LEU A 405 5.88 27.59 -19.62
N THR A 406 4.77 27.42 -18.90
CA THR A 406 4.64 27.86 -17.50
C THR A 406 4.78 26.66 -16.57
N VAL A 407 5.79 26.69 -15.70
CA VAL A 407 6.14 25.63 -14.76
C VAL A 407 5.86 26.07 -13.34
N GLN A 408 5.21 25.21 -12.56
CA GLN A 408 5.08 25.33 -11.11
C GLN A 408 6.10 24.41 -10.43
N PHE A 409 7.02 25.00 -9.68
CA PHE A 409 8.02 24.28 -8.88
C PHE A 409 7.51 24.07 -7.45
N ILE A 410 7.80 22.91 -6.89
CA ILE A 410 7.44 22.53 -5.52
C ILE A 410 8.72 22.23 -4.75
N ASN A 411 9.04 23.03 -3.73
CA ASN A 411 10.15 22.74 -2.83
C ASN A 411 9.86 21.48 -1.99
N GLN A 412 10.85 20.60 -1.92
CA GLN A 412 10.87 19.38 -1.10
C GLN A 412 12.10 19.31 -0.18
N SER A 413 12.83 20.43 -0.01
CA SER A 413 14.10 20.45 0.70
C SER A 413 13.93 20.11 2.19
N ASN A 414 14.72 19.17 2.68
CA ASN A 414 14.79 18.86 4.11
C ASN A 414 15.59 19.94 4.85
N ASN A 415 15.13 20.35 6.03
CA ASN A 415 15.75 21.34 6.92
C ASN A 415 15.98 22.77 6.37
N GLY A 416 15.67 23.06 5.10
CA GLY A 416 15.78 24.41 4.53
C GLY A 416 14.67 25.35 5.03
N MET A 417 15.04 26.55 5.47
CA MET A 417 14.12 27.60 5.96
C MET A 417 13.94 28.77 4.97
N SER A 418 14.93 29.04 4.12
CA SER A 418 14.82 30.03 3.04
C SER A 418 15.41 29.49 1.73
N TYR A 419 14.95 30.06 0.61
CA TYR A 419 15.13 29.46 -0.71
C TYR A 419 15.54 30.52 -1.73
N TYR A 420 16.52 30.18 -2.56
CA TYR A 420 16.89 30.96 -3.73
C TYR A 420 16.85 30.08 -4.98
N TRP A 421 15.94 30.43 -5.88
CA TRP A 421 15.76 29.81 -7.18
C TRP A 421 16.46 30.60 -8.26
N ASP A 422 17.13 29.89 -9.14
CA ASP A 422 17.71 30.39 -10.38
C ASP A 422 17.25 29.44 -11.49
N PHE A 423 16.42 29.95 -12.41
CA PHE A 423 15.79 29.13 -13.43
C PHE A 423 16.69 28.88 -14.65
N GLY A 424 17.91 29.44 -14.68
CA GLY A 424 18.87 29.23 -15.77
C GLY A 424 18.58 30.01 -17.06
N ASP A 425 17.50 30.79 -17.13
CA ASP A 425 17.16 31.70 -18.23
C ASP A 425 17.49 33.18 -17.93
N GLY A 426 18.00 33.46 -16.73
CA GLY A 426 18.29 34.79 -16.22
C GLY A 426 17.27 35.33 -15.20
N TYR A 427 16.17 34.61 -14.95
CA TYR A 427 15.21 34.94 -13.89
C TYR A 427 15.40 34.08 -12.64
N THR A 428 14.95 34.63 -11.51
CA THR A 428 15.21 34.11 -10.16
C THR A 428 13.98 34.31 -9.26
N SER A 429 13.83 33.50 -8.21
CA SER A 429 12.76 33.67 -7.22
C SER A 429 13.22 33.35 -5.79
N THR A 430 12.51 33.89 -4.80
CA THR A 430 12.69 33.58 -3.37
C THR A 430 11.42 33.07 -2.71
N ASN A 431 10.40 32.70 -3.50
CA ASN A 431 9.21 32.03 -3.00
C ASN A 431 9.53 30.58 -2.65
N ILE A 432 8.79 29.99 -1.70
CA ILE A 432 8.95 28.58 -1.31
C ILE A 432 8.74 27.66 -2.51
N SER A 433 7.60 27.80 -3.19
CA SER A 433 7.21 27.02 -4.37
C SER A 433 6.77 27.99 -5.48
N PRO A 434 7.67 28.42 -6.39
CA PRO A 434 7.39 29.45 -7.40
C PRO A 434 6.75 28.89 -8.66
N THR A 435 6.01 29.76 -9.37
CA THR A 435 5.65 29.56 -10.79
C THR A 435 6.51 30.46 -11.66
N HIS A 436 7.00 29.96 -12.79
CA HIS A 436 7.82 30.70 -13.77
C HIS A 436 7.43 30.36 -15.22
N THR A 437 7.62 31.30 -16.15
CA THR A 437 7.28 31.11 -17.57
C THR A 437 8.52 31.25 -18.46
N PHE A 438 8.95 30.12 -19.03
CA PHE A 438 10.04 30.04 -19.99
C PHE A 438 9.54 30.40 -21.38
N ASN A 439 10.07 31.49 -21.96
CA ASN A 439 9.55 32.10 -23.19
C ASN A 439 10.31 31.72 -24.48
N ASN A 440 11.33 30.84 -24.40
CA ASN A 440 12.15 30.45 -25.54
C ASN A 440 12.46 28.94 -25.53
N TYR A 441 12.85 28.39 -26.68
CA TYR A 441 13.52 27.10 -26.76
C TYR A 441 14.86 27.11 -26.02
N GLY A 442 15.18 26.03 -25.31
CA GLY A 442 16.41 25.91 -24.54
C GLY A 442 16.36 24.78 -23.50
N ASN A 443 17.54 24.40 -23.01
CA ASN A 443 17.70 23.55 -21.84
C ASN A 443 18.11 24.43 -20.65
N TYR A 444 17.28 24.43 -19.62
CA TYR A 444 17.37 25.33 -18.49
C TYR A 444 17.82 24.55 -17.25
N THR A 445 18.98 24.92 -16.73
CA THR A 445 19.52 24.34 -15.49
C THR A 445 18.89 25.07 -14.30
N VAL A 446 17.98 24.40 -13.61
CA VAL A 446 17.32 24.96 -12.43
C VAL A 446 18.16 24.66 -11.20
N LYS A 447 18.51 25.70 -10.46
CA LYS A 447 19.21 25.60 -9.17
C LYS A 447 18.28 26.06 -8.06
N LEU A 448 18.15 25.22 -7.04
CA LEU A 448 17.63 25.60 -5.73
C LEU A 448 18.79 25.63 -4.74
N ILE A 449 19.03 26.79 -4.13
CA ILE A 449 19.78 26.89 -2.87
C ILE A 449 18.76 26.84 -1.74
N ALA A 450 18.89 25.87 -0.84
CA ALA A 450 18.13 25.79 0.39
C ALA A 450 19.05 26.16 1.56
N ASP A 451 18.64 27.14 2.36
CA ASP A 451 19.39 27.65 3.51
C ASP A 451 18.61 27.34 4.80
N GLY A 452 19.21 26.52 5.67
CA GLY A 452 18.68 26.11 6.97
C GLY A 452 19.38 26.81 8.14
N ASP A 453 20.11 27.90 7.89
CA ASP A 453 20.91 28.66 8.87
C ASP A 453 21.91 27.75 9.62
N LEU A 454 21.51 27.18 10.75
CA LEU A 454 22.35 26.33 11.60
C LEU A 454 22.64 24.94 11.00
N CYS A 455 21.79 24.41 10.11
CA CYS A 455 22.15 23.23 9.29
C CYS A 455 23.09 23.58 8.11
N GLY A 456 23.42 24.86 7.93
CA GLY A 456 24.11 25.37 6.76
C GLY A 456 23.22 25.48 5.52
N THR A 457 23.86 25.51 4.35
CA THR A 457 23.22 25.60 3.04
C THR A 457 23.51 24.35 2.21
N ASP A 458 22.51 23.84 1.50
CA ASP A 458 22.72 22.90 0.40
C ASP A 458 22.25 23.51 -0.93
N THR A 459 22.72 22.97 -2.06
CA THR A 459 22.47 23.52 -3.39
C THR A 459 22.26 22.41 -4.41
N LEU A 460 21.01 22.12 -4.72
CA LEU A 460 20.64 21.20 -5.78
C LEU A 460 20.66 21.93 -7.12
N ILE A 461 21.56 21.50 -8.01
CA ILE A 461 21.65 21.96 -9.39
C ILE A 461 21.12 20.85 -10.30
N MET A 462 19.86 20.97 -10.72
CA MET A 462 19.28 20.07 -11.71
C MET A 462 19.67 20.56 -13.11
N ALA A 463 20.76 19.99 -13.64
CA ALA A 463 21.29 20.33 -14.95
C ALA A 463 20.29 19.98 -16.06
N ASN A 464 19.97 20.96 -16.92
CA ASN A 464 18.99 20.84 -18.00
C ASN A 464 17.58 20.38 -17.56
N TYR A 465 17.17 20.70 -16.32
CA TYR A 465 15.93 20.20 -15.71
C TYR A 465 14.65 20.57 -16.43
N ILE A 466 14.56 21.79 -16.96
CA ILE A 466 13.45 22.18 -17.85
C ILE A 466 13.97 22.19 -19.27
N SER A 467 13.37 21.40 -20.15
CA SER A 467 13.81 21.23 -21.55
C SER A 467 12.70 21.62 -22.52
N ILE A 468 12.91 22.70 -23.26
CA ILE A 468 11.95 23.18 -24.28
C ILE A 468 12.61 23.02 -25.64
N ALA A 469 12.20 21.99 -26.37
CA ALA A 469 12.74 21.63 -27.68
C ALA A 469 11.69 20.85 -28.50
N PRO A 470 11.65 20.95 -29.85
CA PRO A 470 10.60 20.33 -30.67
C PRO A 470 10.53 18.79 -30.63
N ASP A 471 11.52 18.13 -30.03
CA ASP A 471 11.63 16.69 -29.79
C ASP A 471 11.09 16.24 -28.42
N LYS A 472 10.41 17.12 -27.69
CA LYS A 472 9.81 16.85 -26.37
C LYS A 472 8.30 16.60 -26.41
N MET A 473 7.77 16.01 -25.35
CA MET A 473 6.31 15.87 -25.19
C MET A 473 5.63 17.24 -25.14
N CYS A 474 4.52 17.41 -25.85
CA CYS A 474 3.72 18.62 -25.76
C CYS A 474 2.76 18.57 -24.57
N HIS A 475 2.86 19.49 -23.62
CA HIS A 475 1.84 19.68 -22.59
C HIS A 475 0.84 20.74 -23.06
N VAL A 476 -0.43 20.35 -23.16
CA VAL A 476 -1.53 21.22 -23.64
C VAL A 476 -2.64 21.26 -22.59
N VAL A 477 -3.07 22.46 -22.21
CA VAL A 477 -4.23 22.66 -21.32
C VAL A 477 -5.43 23.04 -22.19
N MET A 478 -6.58 22.40 -21.99
CA MET A 478 -7.80 22.79 -22.71
C MET A 478 -8.23 24.22 -22.34
N PRO A 479 -8.90 24.96 -23.24
CA PRO A 479 -9.38 26.29 -22.90
C PRO A 479 -10.47 26.19 -21.84
N LEU A 480 -10.54 27.16 -20.91
CA LEU A 480 -11.59 27.21 -19.89
C LEU A 480 -13.01 27.19 -20.48
N ASN A 481 -13.20 27.65 -21.72
CA ASN A 481 -14.41 27.47 -22.53
C ASN A 481 -14.09 27.68 -24.02
N GLY A 482 -14.85 27.07 -24.95
CA GLY A 482 -14.76 27.34 -26.38
C GLY A 482 -13.74 26.46 -27.13
N TYR A 483 -13.12 26.97 -28.20
CA TYR A 483 -12.26 26.17 -29.08
C TYR A 483 -10.76 26.46 -28.89
N GLY A 484 -10.02 25.45 -28.45
CA GLY A 484 -8.57 25.52 -28.20
C GLY A 484 -7.70 25.43 -29.45
N GLY A 485 -8.30 25.20 -30.63
CA GLY A 485 -7.58 25.10 -31.89
C GLY A 485 -7.20 23.66 -32.28
N ILE A 486 -6.08 23.54 -33.00
CA ILE A 486 -5.61 22.28 -33.59
C ILE A 486 -4.21 21.97 -33.05
N ILE A 487 -4.07 20.82 -32.40
CA ILE A 487 -2.78 20.25 -32.01
C ILE A 487 -2.19 19.54 -33.24
N THR A 488 -1.06 20.06 -33.74
CA THR A 488 -0.33 19.50 -34.89
C THR A 488 0.82 18.57 -34.51
N HIS A 489 1.12 18.43 -33.22
CA HIS A 489 2.21 17.59 -32.72
C HIS A 489 1.76 16.15 -32.51
N CYS A 490 2.64 15.19 -32.84
CA CYS A 490 2.25 13.78 -32.86
C CYS A 490 2.03 13.18 -31.48
N HIS A 491 2.73 13.64 -30.44
CA HIS A 491 2.63 13.11 -29.09
C HIS A 491 2.59 14.23 -28.05
N GLY A 492 1.97 13.94 -26.91
CA GLY A 492 1.88 14.88 -25.80
C GLY A 492 0.88 14.46 -24.73
N ILE A 493 0.69 15.32 -23.75
CA ILE A 493 -0.24 15.18 -22.64
C ILE A 493 -1.22 16.35 -22.69
N ILE A 494 -2.52 16.04 -22.70
CA ILE A 494 -3.59 17.02 -22.66
C ILE A 494 -4.34 16.97 -21.32
N TYR A 495 -4.55 18.15 -20.75
CA TYR A 495 -5.31 18.38 -19.53
C TYR A 495 -6.65 19.04 -19.86
N ASP A 496 -7.63 18.92 -18.96
CA ASP A 496 -8.79 19.82 -18.92
C ASP A 496 -8.39 21.28 -18.61
N GLY A 497 -9.38 22.15 -18.35
CA GLY A 497 -9.16 23.57 -18.10
C GLY A 497 -8.40 23.91 -16.82
N GLY A 498 -8.45 23.06 -15.79
CA GLY A 498 -7.74 23.25 -14.53
C GLY A 498 -6.24 22.97 -14.61
N GLY A 499 -5.80 22.22 -15.63
CA GLY A 499 -4.42 21.79 -15.78
C GLY A 499 -4.01 20.71 -14.76
N PRO A 500 -2.72 20.35 -14.67
CA PRO A 500 -2.25 19.19 -13.88
C PRO A 500 -2.52 19.24 -12.36
N ASN A 501 -2.96 20.37 -11.80
CA ASN A 501 -3.02 20.61 -10.36
C ASN A 501 -4.34 21.28 -9.90
N GLY A 502 -5.40 21.29 -10.73
CA GLY A 502 -6.64 22.00 -10.42
C GLY A 502 -7.88 21.41 -11.11
N ASN A 503 -9.06 21.69 -10.55
CA ASN A 503 -10.35 21.27 -11.12
C ASN A 503 -10.70 22.09 -12.37
N TYR A 504 -11.52 21.52 -13.26
CA TYR A 504 -12.11 22.25 -14.39
C TYR A 504 -13.11 23.34 -13.95
N ASP A 505 -13.47 24.26 -14.84
CA ASP A 505 -14.47 25.29 -14.55
C ASP A 505 -15.92 24.76 -14.66
N ASP A 506 -16.82 25.29 -13.82
CA ASP A 506 -18.27 25.15 -13.99
C ASP A 506 -18.75 25.86 -15.28
N MET A 507 -19.82 25.37 -15.91
CA MET A 507 -20.49 25.93 -17.10
C MET A 507 -19.59 26.05 -18.34
N SER A 508 -18.78 25.03 -18.60
CA SER A 508 -17.84 24.97 -19.72
C SER A 508 -18.37 24.17 -20.93
N ASP A 509 -17.97 24.62 -22.13
CA ASP A 509 -18.08 23.89 -23.40
C ASP A 509 -16.71 23.95 -24.11
N ALA A 510 -15.71 23.32 -23.50
CA ALA A 510 -14.32 23.33 -23.96
C ALA A 510 -14.07 22.23 -25.01
N ARG A 511 -13.52 22.57 -26.18
CA ARG A 511 -13.21 21.59 -27.24
C ARG A 511 -11.89 21.86 -27.95
N ILE A 512 -11.27 20.80 -28.46
CA ILE A 512 -9.95 20.84 -29.11
C ILE A 512 -9.79 19.66 -30.08
N THR A 513 -8.96 19.84 -31.11
CA THR A 513 -8.75 18.83 -32.16
C THR A 513 -7.28 18.42 -32.24
N ILE A 514 -7.00 17.12 -32.12
CA ILE A 514 -5.70 16.52 -32.39
C ILE A 514 -5.69 16.14 -33.87
N SER A 515 -4.78 16.72 -34.66
CA SER A 515 -4.68 16.48 -36.11
C SER A 515 -3.23 16.64 -36.61
N PRO A 516 -2.31 15.72 -36.25
CA PRO A 516 -0.90 15.83 -36.62
C PRO A 516 -0.69 15.51 -38.11
N PRO A 517 0.22 16.20 -38.81
CA PRO A 517 0.53 15.90 -40.20
C PRO A 517 0.94 14.44 -40.41
N ASN A 518 0.34 13.79 -41.43
CA ASN A 518 0.63 12.40 -41.82
C ASN A 518 0.30 11.30 -40.79
N ALA A 519 -0.43 11.61 -39.72
CA ALA A 519 -0.93 10.59 -38.80
C ALA A 519 -1.90 9.62 -39.52
N THR A 520 -1.73 8.31 -39.28
CA THR A 520 -2.65 7.27 -39.78
C THR A 520 -3.71 6.89 -38.74
N SER A 521 -3.40 7.04 -37.46
CA SER A 521 -4.34 6.96 -36.33
C SER A 521 -3.85 7.84 -35.19
N ILE A 522 -4.71 8.13 -34.21
CA ILE A 522 -4.36 8.72 -32.92
C ILE A 522 -4.85 7.75 -31.85
N THR A 523 -3.97 7.41 -30.92
CA THR A 523 -4.31 6.68 -29.71
C THR A 523 -4.36 7.66 -28.55
N LEU A 524 -5.40 7.59 -27.73
CA LEU A 524 -5.58 8.39 -26.53
C LEU A 524 -5.70 7.46 -25.31
N PHE A 525 -4.87 7.71 -24.31
CA PHE A 525 -4.84 7.02 -23.01
C PHE A 525 -5.18 8.02 -21.92
N PHE A 526 -5.78 7.60 -20.82
CA PHE A 526 -6.11 8.47 -19.68
C PHE A 526 -5.30 8.05 -18.46
N ASN A 527 -4.55 9.01 -17.90
CA ASN A 527 -3.74 8.84 -16.70
C ASN A 527 -4.52 9.21 -15.44
N SER A 528 -5.40 10.22 -15.54
CA SER A 528 -6.42 10.56 -14.54
C SER A 528 -7.75 10.85 -15.23
N PHE A 529 -8.85 10.58 -14.53
CA PHE A 529 -10.19 10.83 -15.02
C PHE A 529 -11.19 10.89 -13.86
N ASP A 530 -11.71 12.08 -13.58
CA ASP A 530 -12.57 12.41 -12.45
C ASP A 530 -13.53 13.54 -12.85
N ILE A 531 -14.68 13.17 -13.42
CA ILE A 531 -15.69 14.07 -14.02
C ILE A 531 -17.07 13.72 -13.44
N GLU A 532 -17.90 14.70 -13.08
CA GLU A 532 -19.08 14.49 -12.22
C GLU A 532 -19.96 13.30 -12.67
N PRO A 533 -20.33 12.38 -11.76
CA PRO A 533 -21.20 11.26 -12.09
C PRO A 533 -22.62 11.70 -12.48
N GLY A 534 -22.90 11.72 -13.79
CA GLY A 534 -24.23 11.91 -14.37
C GLY A 534 -25.29 10.88 -13.91
N SER A 535 -26.55 11.14 -14.23
CA SER A 535 -27.68 10.42 -13.60
C SER A 535 -27.82 8.95 -14.05
N SER A 536 -27.90 8.05 -13.06
CA SER A 536 -28.14 6.61 -13.17
C SER A 536 -27.09 5.81 -13.97
N SER A 537 -27.03 6.00 -15.28
CA SER A 537 -26.24 5.19 -16.22
C SER A 537 -25.84 5.98 -17.48
N TYR A 538 -25.89 7.31 -17.39
CA TYR A 538 -25.59 8.23 -18.47
C TYR A 538 -24.78 9.41 -17.93
N CYS A 539 -23.85 9.92 -18.73
CA CYS A 539 -23.14 11.16 -18.46
C CYS A 539 -23.93 12.32 -19.05
N ASN A 540 -24.64 13.04 -18.16
CA ASN A 540 -25.63 14.06 -18.52
C ASN A 540 -25.65 15.28 -17.60
N TYR A 541 -24.78 15.33 -16.60
CA TYR A 541 -24.37 16.57 -15.97
C TYR A 541 -23.08 16.93 -16.72
N ASP A 542 -21.92 16.64 -16.13
CA ASP A 542 -20.63 16.74 -16.82
C ASP A 542 -20.34 15.53 -17.72
N TYR A 543 -19.53 15.74 -18.76
CA TYR A 543 -18.98 14.67 -19.61
C TYR A 543 -17.81 15.12 -20.50
N LEU A 544 -16.90 14.18 -20.78
CA LEU A 544 -16.00 14.23 -21.92
C LEU A 544 -16.61 13.42 -23.09
N GLU A 545 -16.85 14.06 -24.24
CA GLU A 545 -17.24 13.39 -25.50
C GLU A 545 -16.08 13.38 -26.50
N ILE A 546 -15.87 12.25 -27.16
CA ILE A 546 -14.73 12.01 -28.06
C ILE A 546 -15.26 11.65 -29.46
N PHE A 547 -14.72 12.26 -30.51
CA PHE A 547 -15.18 12.11 -31.90
C PHE A 547 -14.06 11.64 -32.83
N ASP A 548 -14.37 10.65 -33.68
CA ASP A 548 -13.46 10.07 -34.67
C ASP A 548 -13.32 10.99 -35.90
N GLY A 549 -12.51 12.04 -35.75
CA GLY A 549 -12.16 12.98 -36.82
C GLY A 549 -12.10 14.46 -36.40
N PRO A 550 -12.16 15.39 -37.38
CA PRO A 550 -11.72 16.77 -37.20
C PRO A 550 -12.70 17.73 -36.50
N ASN A 551 -13.91 17.30 -36.13
CA ASN A 551 -14.89 18.13 -35.41
C ASN A 551 -16.07 17.29 -34.87
N THR A 552 -16.93 17.91 -34.06
CA THR A 552 -18.10 17.29 -33.40
C THR A 552 -19.25 16.86 -34.34
N ASN A 553 -19.06 16.88 -35.67
CA ASN A 553 -19.96 16.23 -36.65
C ASN A 553 -19.41 14.87 -37.13
N SER A 554 -18.20 14.48 -36.71
CA SER A 554 -17.68 13.12 -36.87
C SER A 554 -18.48 12.10 -36.04
N PRO A 555 -18.32 10.79 -36.28
CA PRO A 555 -18.85 9.75 -35.40
C PRO A 555 -18.38 9.97 -33.95
N SER A 556 -19.31 10.07 -33.00
CA SER A 556 -18.99 10.02 -31.57
C SER A 556 -18.57 8.60 -31.19
N MET A 557 -17.45 8.50 -30.48
CA MET A 557 -16.88 7.24 -29.97
C MET A 557 -17.44 6.90 -28.59
N GLY A 558 -17.87 7.91 -27.83
CA GLY A 558 -18.55 7.77 -26.54
C GLY A 558 -18.55 9.06 -25.73
N ARG A 559 -19.35 9.05 -24.66
CA ARG A 559 -19.41 10.08 -23.61
C ARG A 559 -19.00 9.45 -22.30
N TYR A 560 -18.15 10.12 -21.54
CA TYR A 560 -17.49 9.57 -20.36
C TYR A 560 -17.57 10.52 -19.16
N CYS A 561 -17.76 9.95 -17.98
CA CYS A 561 -17.79 10.59 -16.65
C CYS A 561 -17.71 9.49 -15.57
N ASN A 562 -17.69 9.84 -14.29
CA ASN A 562 -17.58 8.85 -13.21
C ASN A 562 -18.74 7.82 -13.16
N THR A 563 -19.87 8.08 -13.82
CA THR A 563 -21.00 7.12 -13.97
C THR A 563 -20.74 6.03 -15.04
N THR A 564 -19.93 6.30 -16.06
CA THR A 564 -19.47 5.28 -17.02
C THR A 564 -18.10 4.69 -16.65
N GLY A 565 -17.35 5.39 -15.79
CA GLY A 565 -15.91 5.25 -15.68
C GLY A 565 -15.17 6.00 -16.80
N ALA A 566 -13.84 6.00 -16.68
CA ALA A 566 -12.93 6.45 -17.72
C ALA A 566 -13.08 5.60 -19.00
N PRO A 567 -12.81 6.15 -20.20
CA PRO A 567 -12.72 5.35 -21.40
C PRO A 567 -11.53 4.38 -21.36
N ASP A 568 -11.73 3.17 -21.89
CA ASP A 568 -10.63 2.33 -22.39
C ASP A 568 -9.81 3.07 -23.47
N THR A 569 -8.62 2.56 -23.81
CA THR A 569 -7.76 3.12 -24.87
C THR A 569 -8.52 3.42 -26.17
N ILE A 570 -8.69 4.71 -26.48
CA ILE A 570 -9.38 5.15 -27.70
C ILE A 570 -8.38 5.14 -28.86
N ILE A 571 -8.76 4.54 -29.99
CA ILE A 571 -7.97 4.52 -31.22
C ILE A 571 -8.85 5.03 -32.37
N SER A 572 -8.52 6.19 -32.95
CA SER A 572 -9.24 6.74 -34.10
C SER A 572 -9.01 5.94 -35.39
N SER A 573 -9.97 5.96 -36.30
CA SER A 573 -9.87 5.26 -37.60
C SER A 573 -9.02 6.01 -38.64
N GLY A 574 -8.64 7.27 -38.34
CA GLY A 574 -7.74 8.09 -39.13
C GLY A 574 -6.94 9.07 -38.27
N GLY A 575 -6.02 9.84 -38.86
CA GLY A 575 -5.12 10.77 -38.16
C GLY A 575 -5.74 12.04 -37.55
N GLN A 576 -7.03 12.03 -37.18
CA GLN A 576 -7.73 13.17 -36.58
C GLN A 576 -8.67 12.70 -35.48
N LEU A 577 -8.68 13.40 -34.34
CA LEU A 577 -9.53 13.12 -33.16
C LEU A 577 -9.97 14.46 -32.55
N THR A 578 -11.22 14.57 -32.08
CA THR A 578 -11.72 15.79 -31.41
C THR A 578 -12.29 15.45 -30.03
N LEU A 579 -11.92 16.25 -29.03
CA LEU A 579 -12.40 16.16 -27.65
C LEU A 579 -13.33 17.34 -27.34
N LEU A 580 -14.38 17.09 -26.55
CA LEU A 580 -15.32 18.09 -26.01
C LEU A 580 -15.57 17.78 -24.53
N LEU A 581 -15.12 18.64 -23.62
CA LEU A 581 -15.50 18.63 -22.21
C LEU A 581 -16.68 19.59 -22.01
N HIS A 582 -17.71 19.11 -21.33
CA HIS A 582 -18.92 19.85 -20.97
C HIS A 582 -19.13 19.80 -19.46
N SER A 583 -19.53 20.92 -18.84
CA SER A 583 -19.85 20.98 -17.41
C SER A 583 -21.14 21.74 -17.03
N ASP A 584 -21.79 21.29 -15.96
CA ASP A 584 -23.00 21.81 -15.30
C ASP A 584 -22.70 23.11 -14.52
N GLN A 585 -23.62 23.59 -13.68
CA GLN A 585 -23.51 24.82 -12.91
C GLN A 585 -22.80 24.68 -11.55
N ALA A 586 -22.35 23.47 -11.19
CA ALA A 586 -21.66 23.16 -9.93
C ALA A 586 -20.99 21.78 -9.96
N LEU A 587 -20.13 21.53 -8.96
CA LEU A 587 -19.45 20.25 -8.66
C LEU A 587 -18.37 19.84 -9.66
N ASN A 588 -17.51 20.80 -10.02
CA ASN A 588 -16.22 20.47 -10.61
C ASN A 588 -15.37 19.50 -9.76
N LEU A 589 -14.68 18.60 -10.45
CA LEU A 589 -13.81 17.56 -9.88
C LEU A 589 -12.40 17.65 -10.52
N SER A 590 -11.50 16.71 -10.22
CA SER A 590 -10.08 16.82 -10.62
C SER A 590 -9.80 16.61 -12.12
N GLY A 591 -10.83 16.40 -12.93
CA GLY A 591 -10.78 16.59 -14.38
C GLY A 591 -10.19 15.41 -15.13
N PHE A 592 -9.27 15.64 -16.07
CA PHE A 592 -8.58 14.55 -16.74
C PHE A 592 -7.19 14.92 -17.25
N GLU A 593 -6.26 13.99 -17.13
CA GLU A 593 -4.99 13.96 -17.85
C GLU A 593 -5.05 12.83 -18.88
N ALA A 594 -4.85 13.15 -20.15
CA ALA A 594 -4.80 12.17 -21.24
C ALA A 594 -3.52 12.29 -22.08
N VAL A 595 -2.83 11.17 -22.29
CA VAL A 595 -1.69 11.08 -23.22
C VAL A 595 -2.23 10.79 -24.61
N TRP A 596 -1.91 11.64 -25.59
CA TRP A 596 -2.11 11.29 -27.00
C TRP A 596 -0.79 10.83 -27.62
N VAL A 597 -0.86 9.75 -28.39
CA VAL A 597 0.23 9.30 -29.26
C VAL A 597 -0.36 9.02 -30.63
N CYS A 598 0.05 9.81 -31.62
CA CYS A 598 -0.30 9.59 -33.00
C CYS A 598 0.58 8.49 -33.59
N ASN A 599 -0.01 7.66 -34.44
CA ASN A 599 0.73 6.80 -35.35
C ASN A 599 1.04 7.63 -36.60
N ALA A 600 2.02 8.53 -36.50
CA ALA A 600 2.73 9.06 -37.66
C ALA A 600 4.18 8.52 -37.63
N PRO A 601 4.81 8.36 -38.79
CA PRO A 601 6.25 8.34 -38.85
C PRO A 601 6.82 9.75 -38.54
N ASP A 602 8.00 9.79 -37.95
CA ASP A 602 8.69 10.98 -37.43
C ASP A 602 10.19 10.98 -37.77
N LEU A 603 10.84 9.82 -37.62
CA LEU A 603 12.17 9.49 -38.13
C LEU A 603 12.07 8.44 -39.24
N ALA A 604 13.15 8.19 -39.97
CA ALA A 604 13.30 6.92 -40.66
C ALA A 604 13.17 5.76 -39.65
N PRO A 605 12.63 4.58 -40.03
CA PRO A 605 12.50 3.47 -39.10
C PRO A 605 13.82 3.04 -38.47
N LEU A 606 13.73 2.26 -37.39
CA LEU A 606 14.85 1.46 -36.89
C LEU A 606 14.38 0.01 -36.90
N ALA A 607 14.98 -0.84 -37.72
CA ALA A 607 14.47 -2.19 -37.93
C ALA A 607 14.78 -3.11 -36.73
N ASP A 608 13.82 -3.92 -36.29
CA ASP A 608 14.04 -4.95 -35.24
C ASP A 608 12.99 -6.08 -35.29
N PHE A 609 13.27 -7.23 -34.65
CA PHE A 609 12.34 -8.38 -34.61
C PHE A 609 12.60 -9.40 -33.48
N SER A 610 11.63 -10.31 -33.27
CA SER A 610 11.71 -11.46 -32.33
C SER A 610 11.07 -12.74 -32.88
N ILE A 611 11.37 -13.89 -32.27
CA ILE A 611 10.71 -15.19 -32.51
C ILE A 611 9.60 -15.41 -31.46
N ASP A 612 8.46 -15.95 -31.89
CA ASP A 612 7.28 -16.23 -31.07
C ASP A 612 7.19 -17.71 -30.64
N SER A 613 7.43 -18.62 -31.58
CA SER A 613 7.45 -20.06 -31.33
C SER A 613 8.40 -20.74 -32.30
N ILE A 614 9.07 -21.79 -31.82
CA ILE A 614 10.10 -22.54 -32.55
C ILE A 614 9.91 -24.03 -32.30
N ASN A 615 9.17 -24.70 -33.19
CA ASN A 615 9.19 -26.16 -33.20
C ASN A 615 10.53 -26.59 -33.83
N LYS A 616 11.54 -26.77 -32.97
CA LYS A 616 12.89 -27.21 -33.35
C LYS A 616 12.86 -28.47 -34.20
N CYS A 617 11.87 -29.33 -33.96
CA CYS A 617 11.65 -30.58 -34.68
C CYS A 617 10.93 -30.42 -36.04
N ASN A 618 10.45 -29.23 -36.43
CA ASN A 618 9.90 -28.99 -37.78
C ASN A 618 10.22 -27.64 -38.46
N GLY A 619 11.13 -26.82 -37.93
CA GLY A 619 11.62 -25.61 -38.62
C GLY A 619 10.63 -24.45 -38.69
N PHE A 620 9.39 -24.63 -38.21
CA PHE A 620 8.39 -23.58 -38.16
C PHE A 620 8.78 -22.52 -37.14
N VAL A 621 8.94 -21.28 -37.61
CA VAL A 621 9.38 -20.13 -36.81
C VAL A 621 8.51 -18.93 -37.16
N LYS A 622 7.68 -18.53 -36.21
CA LYS A 622 6.84 -17.34 -36.34
C LYS A 622 7.63 -16.12 -35.89
N PHE A 623 7.85 -15.18 -36.82
CA PHE A 623 8.49 -13.90 -36.52
C PHE A 623 7.47 -12.83 -36.15
N ILE A 624 7.93 -11.90 -35.32
CA ILE A 624 7.20 -10.70 -34.94
C ILE A 624 8.12 -9.51 -35.20
N ASP A 625 7.63 -8.56 -35.99
CA ASP A 625 8.27 -7.26 -36.18
C ASP A 625 8.29 -6.48 -34.86
N ARG A 626 9.44 -5.90 -34.56
CA ARG A 626 9.69 -5.00 -33.43
C ARG A 626 10.24 -3.65 -33.89
N SER A 627 10.25 -3.37 -35.19
CA SER A 627 10.81 -2.14 -35.76
C SER A 627 10.11 -0.88 -35.26
N PHE A 628 10.92 0.14 -34.97
CA PHE A 628 10.51 1.40 -34.36
C PHE A 628 10.31 2.52 -35.40
N HIS A 629 9.82 3.67 -34.95
CA HIS A 629 9.44 4.86 -35.75
C HIS A 629 8.39 4.55 -36.84
N ASN A 630 7.37 3.75 -36.50
CA ASN A 630 6.17 3.51 -37.31
C ASN A 630 6.45 3.23 -38.81
N PRO A 631 7.04 2.06 -39.15
CA PRO A 631 7.21 1.68 -40.55
C PRO A 631 5.87 1.57 -41.25
N THR A 632 5.77 2.11 -42.47
CA THR A 632 4.60 1.93 -43.35
C THR A 632 4.82 0.78 -44.35
N SER A 633 6.02 0.21 -44.39
CA SER A 633 6.40 -0.93 -45.24
C SER A 633 7.65 -1.65 -44.70
N TRP A 634 7.77 -2.94 -44.99
CA TRP A 634 8.83 -3.85 -44.52
C TRP A 634 9.43 -4.63 -45.70
N LEU A 635 10.66 -5.11 -45.51
CA LEU A 635 11.35 -6.09 -46.34
C LEU A 635 12.31 -6.91 -45.44
N TRP A 636 11.84 -8.07 -45.00
CA TRP A 636 12.63 -9.09 -44.31
C TRP A 636 13.58 -9.79 -45.29
N ASP A 637 14.71 -10.28 -44.79
CA ASP A 637 15.57 -11.31 -45.39
C ASP A 637 15.86 -12.33 -44.27
N PHE A 638 15.47 -13.58 -44.41
CA PHE A 638 15.53 -14.54 -43.30
C PHE A 638 16.92 -15.14 -43.05
N GLY A 639 17.96 -14.68 -43.76
CA GLY A 639 19.32 -15.19 -43.65
C GLY A 639 19.58 -16.47 -44.44
N ASP A 640 18.52 -17.09 -44.98
CA ASP A 640 18.55 -18.19 -45.94
C ASP A 640 18.41 -17.70 -47.41
N GLY A 641 18.44 -16.37 -47.62
CA GLY A 641 18.26 -15.72 -48.92
C GLY A 641 16.80 -15.56 -49.36
N THR A 642 15.82 -15.87 -48.51
CA THR A 642 14.39 -15.63 -48.78
C THR A 642 13.88 -14.36 -48.07
N THR A 643 12.89 -13.68 -48.67
CA THR A 643 12.45 -12.33 -48.24
C THR A 643 10.94 -12.21 -48.10
N SER A 644 10.45 -11.24 -47.32
CA SER A 644 9.01 -10.98 -47.14
C SER A 644 8.71 -9.51 -46.85
N ASN A 645 7.58 -8.99 -47.35
CA ASN A 645 7.15 -7.60 -47.10
C ASN A 645 6.00 -7.50 -46.07
N LEU A 646 5.63 -8.61 -45.44
CA LEU A 646 4.63 -8.62 -44.37
C LEU A 646 5.22 -8.04 -43.08
N LYS A 647 4.39 -7.41 -42.23
CA LYS A 647 4.84 -6.92 -40.91
C LYS A 647 5.42 -8.05 -40.07
N SER A 648 4.59 -9.00 -39.61
CA SER A 648 5.04 -10.15 -38.79
C SER A 648 4.84 -11.46 -39.56
N PRO A 649 5.85 -11.94 -40.31
CA PRO A 649 5.75 -13.14 -41.13
C PRO A 649 5.90 -14.43 -40.32
N ILE A 650 5.22 -15.48 -40.76
CA ILE A 650 5.60 -16.85 -40.41
C ILE A 650 6.60 -17.32 -41.46
N HIS A 651 7.73 -17.87 -41.01
CA HIS A 651 8.70 -18.52 -41.89
C HIS A 651 8.89 -19.98 -41.50
N ILE A 652 9.43 -20.78 -42.43
CA ILE A 652 9.79 -22.17 -42.17
C ILE A 652 11.22 -22.34 -42.65
N TYR A 653 12.11 -22.61 -41.70
CA TYR A 653 13.52 -22.79 -41.97
C TYR A 653 13.79 -24.16 -42.56
N ASN A 654 14.60 -24.15 -43.61
CA ASN A 654 14.68 -25.30 -44.49
C ASN A 654 15.70 -26.34 -44.04
N ASP A 655 16.77 -25.92 -43.37
CA ASP A 655 17.85 -26.80 -42.91
C ASP A 655 18.06 -26.71 -41.39
N ASN A 656 18.78 -27.68 -40.81
CA ASN A 656 19.20 -27.61 -39.40
C ASN A 656 20.38 -26.64 -39.24
N GLY A 657 20.57 -26.15 -38.02
CA GLY A 657 21.39 -24.96 -37.79
C GLY A 657 20.50 -23.73 -37.70
N ASP A 658 21.09 -22.55 -37.92
CA ASP A 658 20.56 -21.32 -37.36
C ASP A 658 20.86 -20.09 -38.26
N TYR A 659 19.97 -19.08 -38.29
CA TYR A 659 19.84 -18.17 -39.44
C TYR A 659 19.91 -16.66 -39.16
N ASN A 660 20.74 -15.98 -39.95
CA ASN A 660 21.07 -14.54 -39.88
C ASN A 660 19.94 -13.62 -40.38
N VAL A 661 18.82 -13.61 -39.67
CA VAL A 661 17.65 -12.80 -40.07
C VAL A 661 17.95 -11.31 -40.06
N SER A 662 17.53 -10.66 -41.13
CA SER A 662 17.56 -9.23 -41.36
C SER A 662 16.16 -8.68 -41.60
N LEU A 663 15.99 -7.39 -41.33
CA LEU A 663 14.78 -6.65 -41.62
C LEU A 663 15.14 -5.26 -42.10
N THR A 664 14.55 -4.84 -43.21
CA THR A 664 14.55 -3.47 -43.72
C THR A 664 13.17 -2.86 -43.47
N ALA A 665 13.11 -1.66 -42.89
CA ALA A 665 11.87 -0.98 -42.54
C ALA A 665 11.84 0.41 -43.19
N THR A 666 10.70 0.84 -43.76
CA THR A 666 10.57 2.11 -44.51
C THR A 666 9.29 2.88 -44.17
N ASN A 667 9.39 4.21 -44.08
CA ASN A 667 8.28 5.15 -43.96
C ASN A 667 8.53 6.45 -44.77
N ASN A 668 7.69 7.48 -44.59
CA ASN A 668 7.78 8.76 -45.32
C ASN A 668 9.04 9.61 -45.04
N TYR A 669 9.86 9.25 -44.04
CA TYR A 669 11.06 9.98 -43.63
C TYR A 669 12.36 9.22 -43.97
N GLY A 670 12.28 7.91 -44.25
CA GLY A 670 13.41 7.14 -44.77
C GLY A 670 13.29 5.62 -44.59
N THR A 671 14.45 4.97 -44.63
CA THR A 671 14.63 3.51 -44.61
C THR A 671 15.83 3.14 -43.74
N ASP A 672 15.74 2.02 -43.01
CA ASP A 672 16.83 1.42 -42.22
C ASP A 672 16.83 -0.12 -42.37
N MET A 673 17.95 -0.78 -42.02
CA MET A 673 18.11 -2.24 -42.06
C MET A 673 18.96 -2.79 -40.90
N ILE A 674 18.46 -3.81 -40.22
CA ILE A 674 19.16 -4.60 -39.19
C ILE A 674 19.45 -6.03 -39.68
N THR A 675 20.46 -6.68 -39.09
CA THR A 675 20.67 -8.14 -39.15
C THR A 675 21.01 -8.67 -37.75
N LYS A 676 20.19 -9.55 -37.16
CA LYS A 676 20.56 -10.23 -35.90
C LYS A 676 21.37 -11.46 -36.21
N GLN A 677 22.50 -11.61 -35.51
CA GLN A 677 23.39 -12.73 -35.78
C GLN A 677 22.76 -14.05 -35.30
N ASN A 678 22.45 -14.85 -36.31
CA ASN A 678 21.87 -16.18 -36.43
C ASN A 678 20.74 -16.71 -35.51
N ILE A 679 20.24 -15.98 -34.51
CA ILE A 679 19.01 -16.08 -33.65
C ILE A 679 18.04 -17.31 -33.63
N VAL A 680 18.00 -18.23 -34.59
CA VAL A 680 16.97 -19.27 -34.78
C VAL A 680 17.51 -20.70 -34.66
N ASN A 681 17.33 -21.43 -33.55
CA ASN A 681 17.87 -22.80 -33.46
C ASN A 681 16.96 -23.94 -33.98
N ILE A 682 17.34 -24.54 -35.11
CA ILE A 682 16.61 -25.64 -35.76
C ILE A 682 17.37 -26.97 -35.62
N ASN A 683 16.73 -27.95 -34.97
CA ASN A 683 17.28 -29.29 -34.73
C ASN A 683 16.21 -30.35 -35.01
N ARG A 684 15.92 -30.54 -36.30
CA ARG A 684 14.89 -31.44 -36.82
C ARG A 684 15.39 -32.88 -36.88
N PRO A 685 14.51 -33.88 -36.80
CA PRO A 685 14.84 -35.24 -37.21
C PRO A 685 15.47 -35.20 -38.60
N ALA A 686 16.44 -36.09 -38.85
CA ALA A 686 17.13 -36.11 -40.14
C ALA A 686 16.14 -36.23 -41.31
N PRO A 687 16.32 -35.46 -42.40
CA PRO A 687 15.49 -35.58 -43.60
C PRO A 687 15.43 -37.00 -44.16
N PRO A 688 14.36 -37.34 -44.89
CA PRO A 688 14.31 -38.59 -45.61
C PRO A 688 15.48 -38.64 -46.60
N ILE A 689 16.12 -39.81 -46.71
CA ILE A 689 17.17 -40.01 -47.70
C ILE A 689 16.50 -40.01 -49.08
N VAL A 690 16.77 -38.97 -49.85
CA VAL A 690 16.20 -38.76 -51.19
C VAL A 690 17.03 -39.46 -52.25
N ILE A 691 16.36 -40.29 -53.04
CA ILE A 691 16.89 -40.89 -54.26
C ILE A 691 16.29 -40.09 -55.41
N ASN A 692 17.03 -39.06 -55.77
CA ASN A 692 16.82 -38.22 -56.93
C ASN A 692 16.88 -39.05 -58.22
N ASP A 693 15.91 -38.88 -59.12
CA ASP A 693 15.86 -39.59 -60.40
C ASP A 693 16.31 -38.67 -61.53
N THR A 694 17.53 -38.89 -62.02
CA THR A 694 18.15 -38.08 -63.09
C THR A 694 17.61 -38.52 -64.44
N ILE A 695 16.36 -38.16 -64.72
CA ILE A 695 15.66 -38.46 -65.97
C ILE A 695 16.15 -37.64 -67.17
N CYS A 696 15.75 -38.07 -68.37
CA CYS A 696 15.84 -37.27 -69.58
C CYS A 696 14.63 -36.33 -69.75
N GLU A 697 14.78 -35.32 -70.62
CA GLU A 697 13.74 -34.35 -70.95
C GLU A 697 12.49 -35.04 -71.54
N ASN A 698 11.31 -34.66 -71.05
CA ASN A 698 9.98 -35.23 -71.34
C ASN A 698 9.70 -36.66 -70.83
N GLU A 699 10.50 -37.19 -69.89
CA GLU A 699 10.15 -38.42 -69.15
C GLU A 699 9.49 -38.11 -67.79
N SER A 700 8.89 -39.15 -67.19
CA SER A 700 8.33 -39.13 -65.83
C SER A 700 9.35 -39.69 -64.84
N ALA A 701 9.76 -38.88 -63.86
CA ALA A 701 10.68 -39.30 -62.80
C ALA A 701 9.97 -40.21 -61.78
N THR A 702 10.64 -41.29 -61.36
CA THR A 702 10.24 -42.16 -60.25
C THR A 702 11.07 -41.81 -59.03
N LEU A 703 10.67 -40.74 -58.36
CA LEU A 703 11.37 -40.18 -57.21
C LEU A 703 11.06 -41.02 -55.96
N ILE A 704 12.10 -41.40 -55.20
CA ILE A 704 11.97 -42.25 -53.99
C ILE A 704 12.55 -41.50 -52.79
N ALA A 705 11.80 -41.41 -51.69
CA ALA A 705 12.25 -40.80 -50.44
C ALA A 705 12.08 -41.80 -49.30
N ILE A 706 13.15 -42.03 -48.52
CA ILE A 706 13.20 -43.06 -47.48
C ILE A 706 13.37 -42.39 -46.11
N GLY A 707 12.31 -42.42 -45.32
CA GLY A 707 12.25 -41.91 -43.95
C GLY A 707 11.86 -42.99 -42.95
N ASN A 708 11.84 -42.60 -41.68
CA ASN A 708 11.44 -43.43 -40.54
C ASN A 708 10.02 -43.10 -40.04
N GLY A 709 9.39 -42.04 -40.56
CA GLY A 709 7.98 -41.67 -40.39
C GLY A 709 7.18 -41.78 -41.70
N VAL A 710 6.27 -40.83 -41.93
CA VAL A 710 5.39 -40.75 -43.11
C VAL A 710 5.91 -39.69 -44.08
N ILE A 711 6.25 -40.09 -45.30
CA ILE A 711 6.69 -39.15 -46.34
C ILE A 711 5.51 -38.37 -46.92
N LEU A 712 5.60 -37.04 -46.82
CA LEU A 712 4.65 -36.07 -47.40
C LEU A 712 5.29 -35.36 -48.61
N TRP A 713 4.57 -35.24 -49.73
CA TRP A 713 5.08 -34.64 -50.98
C TRP A 713 4.43 -33.32 -51.34
N TYR A 714 5.26 -32.36 -51.72
CA TYR A 714 4.90 -30.98 -52.03
C TYR A 714 5.46 -30.57 -53.40
N SER A 715 4.70 -29.76 -54.14
CA SER A 715 5.03 -29.32 -55.50
C SER A 715 5.92 -28.08 -55.50
N SER A 716 5.81 -27.25 -54.47
CA SER A 716 6.77 -26.22 -54.09
C SER A 716 7.21 -26.43 -52.64
N TYR A 717 8.33 -25.82 -52.24
CA TYR A 717 8.74 -25.81 -50.83
C TYR A 717 7.64 -25.19 -49.94
N SER A 718 7.05 -24.09 -50.41
CA SER A 718 6.05 -23.26 -49.74
C SER A 718 4.66 -23.88 -49.59
N ASP A 719 4.38 -25.05 -50.17
CA ASP A 719 3.04 -25.64 -50.10
C ASP A 719 2.69 -26.02 -48.65
N LEU A 720 1.63 -25.41 -48.11
CA LEU A 720 1.09 -25.71 -46.76
C LEU A 720 0.39 -27.07 -46.68
N TYR A 721 -0.04 -27.61 -47.82
CA TYR A 721 -0.71 -28.90 -47.94
C TYR A 721 0.07 -29.77 -48.93
N ASN A 722 0.30 -31.03 -48.56
CA ASN A 722 0.89 -32.01 -49.45
C ASN A 722 -0.12 -32.40 -50.55
N PHE A 723 0.35 -32.78 -51.73
CA PHE A 723 -0.51 -33.31 -52.80
C PHE A 723 -0.51 -34.85 -52.83
N TYR A 724 0.49 -35.50 -52.24
CA TYR A 724 0.66 -36.95 -52.20
C TYR A 724 1.37 -37.41 -50.92
N ASN A 725 1.20 -38.68 -50.54
CA ASN A 725 1.75 -39.32 -49.35
C ASN A 725 2.27 -40.73 -49.70
N GLY A 726 3.47 -41.08 -49.22
CA GLY A 726 4.12 -42.38 -49.46
C GLY A 726 5.57 -42.24 -49.90
N SER A 727 6.36 -43.31 -49.85
CA SER A 727 7.83 -43.25 -50.09
C SER A 727 8.25 -43.19 -51.57
N THR A 728 7.32 -43.22 -52.53
CA THR A 728 7.63 -43.18 -53.97
C THR A 728 6.55 -42.44 -54.73
N TYR A 729 6.95 -41.47 -55.56
CA TYR A 729 6.07 -40.68 -56.41
C TYR A 729 6.54 -40.74 -57.87
N ILE A 730 5.60 -40.79 -58.81
CA ILE A 730 5.87 -40.83 -60.25
C ILE A 730 5.30 -39.55 -60.86
N THR A 731 6.17 -38.71 -61.43
CA THR A 731 5.81 -37.37 -61.90
C THR A 731 5.00 -37.41 -63.21
N PRO A 732 4.30 -36.33 -63.58
CA PRO A 732 3.97 -36.07 -64.98
C PRO A 732 5.25 -35.97 -65.85
N PRO A 733 5.18 -36.08 -67.18
CA PRO A 733 6.33 -35.88 -68.06
C PRO A 733 6.93 -34.46 -67.93
N LEU A 734 8.26 -34.37 -67.81
CA LEU A 734 8.97 -33.12 -67.42
C LEU A 734 9.88 -32.59 -68.53
N SER A 735 9.50 -31.49 -69.19
CA SER A 735 10.31 -30.85 -70.24
C SER A 735 11.46 -29.97 -69.72
N GLN A 736 11.80 -30.06 -68.43
CA GLN A 736 12.89 -29.33 -67.76
C GLN A 736 13.16 -29.92 -66.38
N THR A 737 14.33 -29.62 -65.79
CA THR A 737 14.64 -29.94 -64.40
C THR A 737 13.51 -29.46 -63.48
N THR A 738 12.91 -30.37 -62.71
CA THR A 738 11.73 -30.06 -61.89
C THR A 738 11.93 -30.54 -60.46
N THR A 739 11.89 -29.57 -59.53
CA THR A 739 12.14 -29.76 -58.11
C THR A 739 10.86 -30.11 -57.37
N TYR A 740 10.80 -31.29 -56.77
CA TYR A 740 9.77 -31.65 -55.77
C TYR A 740 10.36 -31.59 -54.37
N TRP A 741 9.50 -31.50 -53.36
CA TRP A 741 9.92 -31.34 -51.97
C TRP A 741 9.27 -32.41 -51.10
N VAL A 742 10.09 -33.10 -50.29
CA VAL A 742 9.64 -34.22 -49.45
C VAL A 742 10.14 -34.10 -48.03
N GLN A 743 9.24 -34.38 -47.10
CA GLN A 743 9.50 -34.32 -45.66
C GLN A 743 9.06 -35.63 -45.01
N ASP A 744 9.89 -36.15 -44.11
CA ASP A 744 9.54 -37.24 -43.23
C ASP A 744 8.81 -36.70 -42.00
N PHE A 745 7.50 -36.97 -41.92
CA PHE A 745 6.60 -36.55 -40.85
C PHE A 745 6.40 -37.70 -39.86
N PHE A 746 6.95 -37.56 -38.66
CA PHE A 746 6.78 -38.51 -37.59
C PHE A 746 5.44 -38.21 -36.91
N VAL A 747 4.40 -38.95 -37.30
CA VAL A 747 3.25 -39.18 -36.41
C VAL A 747 3.82 -39.82 -35.14
N PRO A 748 3.89 -39.12 -33.99
CA PRO A 748 4.66 -39.61 -32.87
C PRO A 748 4.01 -40.88 -32.34
N THR A 749 4.79 -41.95 -32.22
CA THR A 749 4.28 -43.22 -31.70
C THR A 749 3.73 -43.00 -30.30
N THR A 750 2.44 -43.26 -30.13
CA THR A 750 1.79 -43.27 -28.83
C THR A 750 2.47 -44.30 -27.93
N HIS A 751 3.27 -43.84 -26.97
CA HIS A 751 3.99 -44.67 -26.03
C HIS A 751 3.14 -44.98 -24.80
N TYR A 752 3.35 -46.16 -24.22
CA TYR A 752 2.62 -46.65 -23.05
C TYR A 752 3.55 -46.96 -21.88
N VAL A 753 3.23 -46.43 -20.70
CA VAL A 753 4.08 -46.51 -19.50
C VAL A 753 3.27 -46.62 -18.20
N GLY A 754 3.89 -47.14 -17.15
CA GLY A 754 3.23 -47.49 -15.89
C GLY A 754 2.78 -48.95 -15.83
N ASP A 755 2.11 -49.34 -14.75
CA ASP A 755 1.57 -50.69 -14.59
C ASP A 755 0.38 -50.89 -15.57
N PRO A 756 0.36 -51.94 -16.42
CA PRO A 756 -0.75 -52.20 -17.34
C PRO A 756 -1.93 -52.92 -16.68
N ARG A 757 -1.86 -53.30 -15.39
CA ARG A 757 -2.83 -54.17 -14.74
C ARG A 757 -3.89 -53.41 -13.92
N SER A 758 -4.77 -52.67 -14.60
CA SER A 758 -5.89 -51.92 -14.00
C SER A 758 -6.93 -52.75 -13.21
N SER A 759 -6.75 -54.07 -13.10
CA SER A 759 -7.65 -55.01 -12.41
C SER A 759 -6.95 -56.07 -11.54
N SER A 760 -5.62 -56.03 -11.33
CA SER A 760 -4.94 -57.08 -10.54
C SER A 760 -4.90 -56.77 -9.04
N ASN A 761 -5.47 -57.68 -8.23
CA ASN A 761 -5.36 -57.79 -6.76
C ASN A 761 -4.95 -56.52 -5.99
N GLY A 762 -5.95 -55.72 -5.64
CA GLY A 762 -5.82 -54.65 -4.66
C GLY A 762 -7.19 -54.20 -4.14
N GLY A 763 -7.28 -52.95 -3.68
CA GLY A 763 -8.51 -52.37 -3.11
C GLY A 763 -8.76 -50.96 -3.63
N PHE A 764 -10.00 -50.47 -3.52
CA PHE A 764 -10.36 -49.10 -3.85
C PHE A 764 -10.37 -48.19 -2.61
N PHE A 765 -10.00 -46.93 -2.80
CA PHE A 765 -9.82 -45.96 -1.71
C PHE A 765 -11.04 -45.07 -1.51
N THR A 766 -11.42 -44.88 -0.23
CA THR A 766 -12.64 -44.20 0.21
C THR A 766 -12.42 -43.18 1.34
N ASN A 767 -11.21 -43.09 1.89
CA ASN A 767 -10.78 -41.97 2.73
C ASN A 767 -10.57 -40.71 1.87
N THR A 768 -10.21 -39.59 2.50
CA THR A 768 -10.03 -38.27 1.89
C THR A 768 -8.59 -37.95 1.45
N ASN A 769 -7.62 -38.83 1.74
CA ASN A 769 -6.20 -38.56 1.52
C ASN A 769 -5.82 -38.72 0.04
N ARG A 770 -5.20 -37.68 -0.54
CA ARG A 770 -4.66 -37.70 -1.91
C ARG A 770 -3.40 -38.58 -1.99
N HIS A 771 -3.24 -39.29 -3.11
CA HIS A 771 -2.07 -40.13 -3.40
C HIS A 771 -1.60 -39.91 -4.86
N TYR A 772 -0.33 -40.19 -5.15
CA TYR A 772 0.32 -39.80 -6.41
C TYR A 772 1.39 -40.78 -6.90
N LEU A 773 1.76 -40.61 -8.18
CA LEU A 773 2.91 -41.23 -8.84
C LEU A 773 3.93 -40.15 -9.21
N THR A 774 5.23 -40.41 -9.00
CA THR A 774 6.33 -39.47 -9.28
C THR A 774 7.15 -39.93 -10.49
N PHE A 775 7.50 -39.01 -11.39
CA PHE A 775 8.19 -39.29 -12.64
C PHE A 775 9.16 -38.18 -13.08
N ASP A 776 10.19 -38.52 -13.86
CA ASP A 776 10.98 -37.54 -14.62
C ASP A 776 10.44 -37.42 -16.04
N CYS A 777 10.48 -36.23 -16.64
CA CYS A 777 10.28 -36.01 -18.07
C CYS A 777 11.57 -35.44 -18.69
N PHE A 778 12.14 -36.14 -19.66
CA PHE A 778 13.48 -35.85 -20.22
C PHE A 778 13.44 -35.26 -21.64
N THR A 779 12.31 -35.36 -22.33
CA THR A 779 12.06 -34.76 -23.65
C THR A 779 10.66 -34.15 -23.64
N GLU A 780 10.47 -32.96 -24.24
CA GLU A 780 9.14 -32.35 -24.34
C GLU A 780 8.16 -33.31 -25.01
N CYS A 781 6.96 -33.44 -24.45
CA CYS A 781 5.93 -34.38 -24.91
C CYS A 781 4.54 -33.98 -24.41
N THR A 782 3.56 -34.86 -24.55
CA THR A 782 2.16 -34.66 -24.19
C THR A 782 1.60 -35.92 -23.55
N LEU A 783 1.07 -35.83 -22.33
CA LEU A 783 0.25 -36.88 -21.70
C LEU A 783 -1.16 -36.81 -22.29
N VAL A 784 -1.43 -37.65 -23.29
CA VAL A 784 -2.69 -37.71 -24.02
C VAL A 784 -3.78 -38.40 -23.22
N SER A 785 -3.47 -39.42 -22.41
CA SER A 785 -4.48 -40.16 -21.63
C SER A 785 -3.92 -41.03 -20.51
N VAL A 786 -4.79 -41.52 -19.62
CA VAL A 786 -4.51 -42.58 -18.63
C VAL A 786 -5.67 -43.58 -18.54
N GLU A 787 -5.40 -44.81 -18.09
CA GLU A 787 -6.41 -45.82 -17.78
C GLU A 787 -6.67 -45.88 -16.26
N VAL A 788 -7.94 -45.98 -15.87
CA VAL A 788 -8.41 -45.96 -14.48
C VAL A 788 -9.50 -47.01 -14.26
N ASN A 789 -9.72 -47.39 -13.00
CA ASN A 789 -10.79 -48.32 -12.62
C ASN A 789 -11.54 -47.78 -11.38
N ALA A 790 -12.85 -47.55 -11.49
CA ALA A 790 -13.66 -46.87 -10.47
C ALA A 790 -14.78 -47.75 -9.89
N SER A 791 -14.99 -47.72 -8.56
CA SER A 791 -16.11 -48.43 -7.90
C SER A 791 -17.45 -47.68 -8.03
N SER A 792 -17.43 -46.39 -8.35
CA SER A 792 -18.57 -45.51 -8.60
C SER A 792 -18.22 -44.44 -9.66
N ALA A 793 -19.21 -44.00 -10.43
CA ALA A 793 -19.00 -43.00 -11.49
C ALA A 793 -19.01 -41.55 -10.95
N GLY A 794 -18.41 -40.62 -11.68
CA GLY A 794 -18.53 -39.17 -11.46
C GLY A 794 -17.30 -38.38 -11.89
N ASN A 795 -17.39 -37.05 -11.81
CA ASN A 795 -16.27 -36.16 -12.08
C ASN A 795 -15.15 -36.33 -11.05
N ARG A 796 -13.89 -36.25 -11.50
CA ARG A 796 -12.68 -36.24 -10.69
C ARG A 796 -11.67 -35.26 -11.28
N LEU A 797 -11.07 -34.43 -10.42
CA LEU A 797 -9.91 -33.62 -10.80
C LEU A 797 -8.67 -34.49 -10.87
N ILE A 798 -7.89 -34.33 -11.94
CA ILE A 798 -6.57 -34.92 -12.13
C ILE A 798 -5.61 -33.75 -12.37
N GLU A 799 -4.50 -33.72 -11.63
CA GLU A 799 -3.52 -32.63 -11.66
C GLU A 799 -2.13 -33.16 -11.98
N LEU A 800 -1.45 -32.47 -12.91
CA LEU A 800 -0.04 -32.64 -13.18
C LEU A 800 0.73 -31.55 -12.42
N THR A 801 1.72 -31.95 -11.64
CA THR A 801 2.55 -31.07 -10.80
C THR A 801 4.05 -31.26 -11.07
N ASP A 802 4.85 -30.25 -10.74
CA ASP A 802 6.30 -30.36 -10.72
C ASP A 802 6.86 -30.96 -9.41
N TYR A 803 8.16 -30.84 -9.18
CA TYR A 803 8.80 -31.62 -8.12
C TYR A 803 8.62 -31.11 -6.70
N GLN A 804 8.30 -29.83 -6.51
CA GLN A 804 7.85 -29.39 -5.19
C GLN A 804 6.34 -29.54 -5.01
N GLY A 805 5.58 -29.79 -6.09
CA GLY A 805 4.18 -30.24 -6.02
C GLY A 805 3.17 -29.23 -6.55
N ASN A 806 3.58 -28.49 -7.58
CA ASN A 806 2.96 -27.25 -7.99
C ASN A 806 2.30 -27.43 -9.39
N THR A 807 1.02 -27.05 -9.58
CA THR A 807 0.15 -27.58 -10.67
C THR A 807 0.37 -26.99 -12.08
N ILE A 808 1.29 -27.60 -12.82
CA ILE A 808 1.56 -27.37 -14.26
C ILE A 808 0.28 -27.24 -15.10
N THR A 809 -0.67 -28.15 -14.92
CA THR A 809 -1.99 -28.14 -15.58
C THR A 809 -2.92 -29.16 -14.93
N SER A 810 -4.23 -28.95 -15.02
CA SER A 810 -5.25 -29.86 -14.47
C SER A 810 -6.47 -29.99 -15.38
N LYS A 811 -7.23 -31.08 -15.19
CA LYS A 811 -8.45 -31.38 -15.96
C LYS A 811 -9.43 -32.10 -15.04
N ASN A 812 -10.66 -31.58 -14.97
CA ASN A 812 -11.74 -32.23 -14.23
C ASN A 812 -12.53 -33.09 -15.22
N VAL A 813 -12.49 -34.42 -15.06
CA VAL A 813 -13.00 -35.36 -16.08
C VAL A 813 -14.01 -36.33 -15.49
N TYR A 814 -15.06 -36.64 -16.25
CA TYR A 814 -16.06 -37.63 -15.87
C TYR A 814 -15.50 -39.04 -16.02
N ILE A 815 -15.39 -39.78 -14.92
CA ILE A 815 -14.93 -41.17 -14.90
C ILE A 815 -16.15 -42.08 -14.70
N PRO A 816 -16.49 -42.97 -15.66
CA PRO A 816 -17.56 -43.97 -15.48
C PRO A 816 -17.13 -45.08 -14.51
N LYS A 817 -18.10 -45.86 -14.03
CA LYS A 817 -17.84 -47.02 -13.16
C LYS A 817 -17.17 -48.18 -13.94
N ASN A 818 -16.28 -48.90 -13.25
CA ASN A 818 -15.36 -49.93 -13.76
C ASN A 818 -14.17 -49.33 -14.54
N ILE A 819 -13.53 -50.12 -15.40
CA ILE A 819 -12.33 -49.73 -16.17
C ILE A 819 -12.70 -48.78 -17.31
N SER A 820 -11.94 -47.70 -17.48
CA SER A 820 -12.08 -46.74 -18.58
C SER A 820 -10.78 -45.98 -18.84
N ARG A 821 -10.66 -45.34 -20.02
CA ARG A 821 -9.55 -44.47 -20.40
C ARG A 821 -10.02 -43.01 -20.50
N VAL A 822 -9.15 -42.08 -20.13
CA VAL A 822 -9.47 -40.67 -19.84
C VAL A 822 -8.46 -39.76 -20.54
N HIS A 823 -8.90 -38.92 -21.49
CA HIS A 823 -8.01 -38.02 -22.26
C HIS A 823 -7.66 -36.71 -21.53
N LEU A 824 -6.37 -36.36 -21.50
CA LEU A 824 -5.79 -35.26 -20.73
C LEU A 824 -5.15 -34.18 -21.60
N ASP A 825 -4.38 -34.56 -22.62
CA ASP A 825 -3.77 -33.66 -23.61
C ASP A 825 -2.78 -32.64 -23.01
N PHE A 826 -2.10 -33.01 -21.91
CA PHE A 826 -1.21 -32.14 -21.15
C PHE A 826 0.20 -32.08 -21.74
N ALA A 827 0.65 -30.91 -22.19
CA ALA A 827 2.05 -30.69 -22.56
C ALA A 827 2.98 -30.86 -21.32
N LEU A 828 3.98 -31.73 -21.45
CA LEU A 828 5.01 -32.02 -20.47
C LEU A 828 6.35 -31.46 -21.00
N PRO A 829 6.93 -30.42 -20.38
CA PRO A 829 8.28 -29.97 -20.71
C PRO A 829 9.34 -30.74 -19.90
N VAL A 830 10.60 -30.61 -20.33
CA VAL A 830 11.77 -31.29 -19.75
C VAL A 830 12.00 -30.84 -18.29
N ALA A 831 11.73 -31.72 -17.33
CA ALA A 831 11.94 -31.50 -15.91
C ALA A 831 11.86 -32.82 -15.12
N ASN A 832 12.67 -32.92 -14.06
CA ASN A 832 12.72 -34.10 -13.18
C ASN A 832 11.66 -34.05 -12.07
N ASN A 833 11.31 -35.22 -11.52
CA ASN A 833 10.51 -35.45 -10.31
C ASN A 833 9.08 -34.87 -10.30
N LEU A 834 8.49 -34.63 -11.48
CA LEU A 834 7.07 -34.30 -11.68
C LEU A 834 6.14 -35.34 -11.02
N LYS A 835 4.91 -34.95 -10.64
CA LYS A 835 3.96 -35.86 -9.99
C LYS A 835 2.56 -35.75 -10.62
N LEU A 836 1.90 -36.88 -10.83
CA LEU A 836 0.48 -36.92 -11.26
C LEU A 836 -0.40 -37.33 -10.06
N TRP A 837 -1.37 -36.48 -9.72
CA TRP A 837 -2.12 -36.56 -8.47
C TRP A 837 -3.54 -37.09 -8.60
N GLY A 838 -3.93 -37.89 -7.61
CA GLY A 838 -5.30 -38.35 -7.41
C GLY A 838 -6.20 -37.37 -6.65
N PRO A 839 -7.51 -37.46 -6.84
CA PRO A 839 -8.53 -36.76 -6.06
C PRO A 839 -8.65 -37.36 -4.64
N GLY A 840 -9.01 -36.54 -3.65
CA GLY A 840 -9.01 -36.92 -2.23
C GLY A 840 -9.87 -38.13 -1.88
N THR A 841 -11.12 -38.21 -2.36
CA THR A 841 -12.00 -39.38 -2.23
C THR A 841 -12.16 -40.08 -3.58
N PRO A 842 -11.19 -40.93 -4.01
CA PRO A 842 -11.11 -41.34 -5.41
C PRO A 842 -12.23 -42.30 -5.81
N ASN A 843 -12.57 -43.27 -4.95
CA ASN A 843 -13.28 -44.50 -5.31
C ASN A 843 -12.58 -45.29 -6.44
N LEU A 844 -11.28 -45.08 -6.66
CA LEU A 844 -10.47 -45.77 -7.66
C LEU A 844 -9.67 -46.92 -7.04
N TRP A 845 -9.43 -47.98 -7.82
CA TRP A 845 -8.69 -49.19 -7.41
C TRP A 845 -7.18 -49.03 -7.59
N ARG A 846 -6.39 -49.43 -6.58
CA ARG A 846 -4.92 -49.54 -6.64
C ARG A 846 -4.47 -50.99 -6.81
N ASN A 847 -3.25 -51.23 -7.30
CA ASN A 847 -2.58 -52.54 -7.25
C ASN A 847 -1.80 -52.67 -5.93
N ASN A 848 -1.88 -53.85 -5.27
CA ASN A 848 -1.21 -54.14 -4.00
C ASN A 848 0.03 -55.05 -4.11
N ASN A 849 0.42 -55.59 -5.29
CA ASN A 849 1.60 -56.47 -5.35
C ASN A 849 2.28 -56.54 -6.73
N GLY A 850 3.60 -56.72 -6.71
CA GLY A 850 4.41 -57.00 -7.90
C GLY A 850 4.57 -55.80 -8.82
N SER A 851 4.61 -54.58 -8.27
CA SER A 851 5.02 -53.36 -9.00
C SER A 851 6.55 -53.27 -9.01
N ASN A 852 7.15 -52.87 -10.13
CA ASN A 852 8.60 -52.75 -10.30
C ASN A 852 8.93 -51.37 -10.88
N TYR A 853 9.42 -50.46 -10.04
CA TYR A 853 9.89 -49.15 -10.45
C TYR A 853 11.38 -49.19 -10.85
N PRO A 854 11.83 -48.34 -11.80
CA PRO A 854 11.04 -47.38 -12.56
C PRO A 854 10.31 -48.01 -13.76
N TYR A 855 9.10 -47.51 -14.05
CA TYR A 855 8.42 -47.77 -15.32
C TYR A 855 8.89 -46.69 -16.31
N GLN A 856 9.75 -47.07 -17.26
CA GLN A 856 10.57 -46.10 -17.99
C GLN A 856 10.43 -46.17 -19.51
N LEU A 857 10.12 -45.02 -20.12
CA LEU A 857 10.38 -44.68 -21.52
C LEU A 857 11.73 -43.96 -21.58
N ASN A 858 12.76 -44.65 -22.07
CA ASN A 858 14.13 -44.12 -22.12
C ASN A 858 14.18 -42.76 -22.82
N ASN A 859 14.84 -41.78 -22.16
CA ASN A 859 15.02 -40.40 -22.61
C ASN A 859 13.72 -39.61 -22.87
N ILE A 860 12.54 -40.13 -22.51
CA ILE A 860 11.26 -39.42 -22.64
C ILE A 860 10.64 -39.21 -21.26
N LEU A 861 10.34 -40.29 -20.53
CA LEU A 861 9.60 -40.22 -19.26
C LEU A 861 9.88 -41.45 -18.38
N SER A 862 10.16 -41.28 -17.09
CA SER A 862 10.42 -42.39 -16.17
C SER A 862 9.61 -42.25 -14.88
N ILE A 863 8.62 -43.13 -14.65
CA ILE A 863 7.82 -43.18 -13.42
C ILE A 863 8.61 -43.95 -12.36
N LYS A 864 9.15 -43.25 -11.36
CA LYS A 864 10.17 -43.76 -10.42
C LYS A 864 9.65 -44.21 -9.07
N ASN A 865 8.54 -43.64 -8.58
CA ASN A 865 8.01 -43.97 -7.25
C ASN A 865 6.52 -43.58 -7.09
N ASN A 866 5.94 -43.91 -5.93
CA ASN A 866 4.60 -43.53 -5.50
C ASN A 866 4.58 -43.10 -4.02
N SER A 867 3.44 -42.59 -3.54
CA SER A 867 3.29 -42.06 -2.18
C SER A 867 2.99 -43.09 -1.07
N ALA A 868 3.23 -44.40 -1.29
CA ALA A 868 3.08 -45.43 -0.26
C ALA A 868 4.39 -45.67 0.52
N PHE A 869 4.24 -46.10 1.78
CA PHE A 869 5.37 -46.56 2.61
C PHE A 869 5.90 -47.95 2.20
N ASP A 870 5.13 -48.70 1.40
CA ASP A 870 5.52 -49.97 0.78
C ASP A 870 5.74 -49.76 -0.73
N PRO A 871 6.96 -49.98 -1.27
CA PRO A 871 7.28 -49.72 -2.67
C PRO A 871 6.64 -50.70 -3.66
N SER A 872 5.96 -51.77 -3.21
CA SER A 872 5.31 -52.76 -4.08
C SER A 872 3.93 -52.33 -4.62
N TYR A 873 3.39 -51.19 -4.16
CA TYR A 873 2.06 -50.69 -4.54
C TYR A 873 2.11 -49.73 -5.73
N TYR A 874 0.98 -49.57 -6.42
CA TYR A 874 0.82 -48.66 -7.56
C TYR A 874 -0.60 -48.06 -7.59
N TYR A 875 -0.70 -46.72 -7.60
CA TYR A 875 -1.96 -45.99 -7.39
C TYR A 875 -2.67 -45.56 -8.68
N TYR A 876 -3.76 -46.26 -9.00
CA TYR A 876 -4.90 -45.96 -9.89
C TYR A 876 -4.70 -45.46 -11.34
N TYR A 877 -3.56 -44.89 -11.71
CA TYR A 877 -3.30 -44.33 -13.05
C TYR A 877 -2.41 -45.29 -13.84
N TYR A 878 -3.06 -46.23 -14.52
CA TYR A 878 -2.45 -47.31 -15.26
C TYR A 878 -2.19 -46.89 -16.71
N ASN A 879 -1.24 -47.56 -17.36
CA ASN A 879 -1.12 -47.58 -18.83
C ASN A 879 -1.21 -46.19 -19.51
N TRP A 880 -0.37 -45.24 -19.06
CA TRP A 880 -0.36 -43.83 -19.48
C TRP A 880 0.00 -43.70 -20.96
N GLU A 881 -0.69 -42.81 -21.66
CA GLU A 881 -0.57 -42.56 -23.09
C GLU A 881 0.25 -41.29 -23.35
N ILE A 882 1.50 -41.45 -23.77
CA ILE A 882 2.43 -40.33 -24.05
C ILE A 882 2.64 -40.18 -25.56
N LYS A 883 2.45 -38.96 -26.08
CA LYS A 883 2.75 -38.57 -27.46
C LYS A 883 3.84 -37.49 -27.44
N LEU A 884 4.88 -37.58 -28.26
CA LEU A 884 5.82 -36.45 -28.43
C LEU A 884 5.15 -35.31 -29.25
N PRO A 885 5.74 -34.11 -29.39
CA PRO A 885 5.28 -33.13 -30.36
C PRO A 885 5.34 -33.71 -31.78
N ASP A 886 4.54 -33.18 -32.70
CA ASP A 886 4.59 -33.62 -34.10
C ASP A 886 5.92 -33.16 -34.73
N CYS A 887 6.84 -34.11 -34.87
CA CYS A 887 8.20 -33.90 -35.37
C CYS A 887 8.20 -34.13 -36.89
N ALA A 888 8.74 -33.20 -37.67
CA ALA A 888 8.75 -33.32 -39.12
C ALA A 888 10.05 -32.75 -39.69
N SER A 889 10.90 -33.66 -40.18
CA SER A 889 12.20 -33.35 -40.79
C SER A 889 12.11 -32.28 -41.88
N THR A 890 13.27 -31.72 -42.24
CA THR A 890 13.39 -30.74 -43.32
C THR A 890 12.71 -31.23 -44.60
N LYS A 891 12.03 -30.33 -45.34
CA LYS A 891 11.59 -30.71 -46.69
C LYS A 891 12.86 -30.67 -47.53
N VAL A 892 13.42 -31.82 -47.86
CA VAL A 892 14.58 -31.86 -48.76
C VAL A 892 14.12 -31.81 -50.22
N PRO A 893 14.90 -31.15 -51.09
CA PRO A 893 14.62 -31.11 -52.51
C PRO A 893 14.88 -32.50 -53.09
N ILE A 894 13.81 -33.23 -53.44
CA ILE A 894 13.91 -34.44 -54.25
C ILE A 894 13.80 -34.07 -55.73
N VAL A 895 14.99 -33.96 -56.31
CA VAL A 895 15.31 -33.34 -57.60
C VAL A 895 16.58 -33.97 -58.19
N ALA A 896 17.85 -33.62 -57.84
CA ALA A 896 18.56 -33.06 -56.61
C ALA A 896 18.97 -31.53 -56.53
N PHE A 897 19.51 -30.85 -55.48
CA PHE A 897 20.21 -31.12 -54.16
C PHE A 897 20.28 -29.82 -53.23
N LEU A 898 21.13 -29.73 -52.15
CA LEU A 898 21.70 -28.55 -51.35
C LEU A 898 21.68 -28.64 -49.76
N ASP A 899 22.44 -27.78 -49.00
CA ASP A 899 22.96 -27.97 -47.58
C ASP A 899 23.27 -26.65 -46.71
N ASP A 900 23.65 -26.69 -45.37
CA ASP A 900 24.15 -25.56 -44.45
C ASP A 900 24.03 -25.73 -42.85
N CYS A 901 24.56 -24.81 -41.94
CA CYS A 901 24.49 -24.84 -40.39
C CYS A 901 25.08 -23.64 -39.47
N ASP A 902 24.61 -23.33 -38.19
CA ASP A 902 25.26 -22.48 -37.06
C ASP A 902 24.53 -22.44 -35.60
N ASN A 903 24.88 -21.63 -34.52
CA ASN A 903 23.96 -20.92 -33.50
C ASN A 903 24.24 -20.71 -31.89
N ILE A 904 23.38 -19.98 -31.06
CA ILE A 904 23.55 -19.43 -29.60
C ILE A 904 22.30 -19.26 -28.56
N GLU A 905 22.16 -18.22 -27.63
CA GLU A 905 21.47 -18.17 -26.23
C GLU A 905 20.47 -16.94 -25.82
N ASN A 906 19.90 -16.44 -24.63
CA ASN A 906 20.04 -16.34 -23.08
C ASN A 906 18.72 -15.83 -22.22
N LEU A 907 18.67 -15.39 -20.88
CA LEU A 907 17.43 -15.10 -19.94
C LEU A 907 17.47 -14.18 -18.58
N LEU A 908 16.39 -13.98 -17.69
CA LEU A 908 16.19 -12.95 -16.52
C LEU A 908 15.13 -13.12 -15.27
N SER A 909 15.04 -12.28 -14.13
CA SER A 909 14.06 -12.33 -12.89
C SER A 909 13.99 -11.22 -11.68
N THR A 910 12.94 -11.03 -10.76
CA THR A 910 12.74 -10.01 -9.56
C THR A 910 11.69 -10.28 -8.31
N THR A 911 11.35 -9.45 -7.22
CA THR A 911 10.74 -9.76 -5.77
C THR A 911 9.61 -8.87 -4.91
N ILE A 912 8.59 -9.32 -4.04
CA ILE A 912 7.38 -8.58 -3.29
C ILE A 912 6.96 -8.70 -1.69
N GLU A 913 5.70 -8.98 -1.12
CA GLU A 913 5.20 -9.56 0.27
C GLU A 913 3.66 -10.06 0.46
N ILE A 914 3.19 -10.93 1.49
CA ILE A 914 1.89 -11.82 1.58
C ILE A 914 1.38 -12.42 3.00
N TYR A 915 0.07 -12.81 3.29
CA TYR A 915 -0.41 -13.54 4.56
C TYR A 915 -1.69 -14.46 4.48
N PRO A 916 -2.02 -15.43 5.39
CA PRO A 916 -1.20 -16.06 6.41
C PRO A 916 -0.21 -17.01 5.74
N ASN A 917 0.98 -17.10 6.32
CA ASN A 917 2.12 -17.76 5.70
C ASN A 917 2.98 -18.31 6.84
N PRO A 918 2.86 -19.61 7.23
CA PRO A 918 2.25 -20.71 6.47
C PRO A 918 0.72 -20.73 6.35
N THR A 919 0.20 -21.54 5.42
CA THR A 919 -1.23 -21.85 5.29
C THR A 919 -1.49 -23.33 4.96
N SER A 920 -2.67 -23.84 5.36
CA SER A 920 -3.19 -25.16 4.99
C SER A 920 -4.01 -25.16 3.70
N ASP A 921 -4.41 -23.99 3.20
CA ASP A 921 -5.45 -23.90 2.17
C ASP A 921 -5.48 -22.60 1.39
N LYS A 922 -5.24 -21.43 2.01
CA LYS A 922 -5.37 -20.12 1.35
C LYS A 922 -4.37 -19.09 1.85
N VAL A 923 -3.77 -18.33 0.93
CA VAL A 923 -3.10 -17.06 1.27
C VAL A 923 -3.91 -15.89 0.75
N TYR A 924 -4.14 -14.92 1.62
CA TYR A 924 -4.64 -13.61 1.29
C TYR A 924 -3.47 -12.71 0.89
N ILE A 925 -3.73 -11.78 -0.03
CA ILE A 925 -2.73 -10.85 -0.54
C ILE A 925 -3.39 -9.49 -0.46
N SER A 926 -2.99 -8.70 0.53
CA SER A 926 -3.27 -7.26 0.54
C SER A 926 -2.28 -6.62 -0.41
N LEU A 927 -2.78 -5.85 -1.37
CA LEU A 927 -1.94 -4.85 -2.02
C LEU A 927 -2.06 -3.53 -1.25
N PRO A 928 -1.05 -2.63 -1.32
CA PRO A 928 -1.21 -1.26 -0.88
C PRO A 928 -2.46 -0.63 -1.52
N ASP A 929 -3.19 0.18 -0.76
CA ASP A 929 -4.42 0.78 -1.27
C ASP A 929 -4.13 1.62 -2.53
N ASN A 930 -4.92 1.36 -3.58
CA ASN A 930 -4.80 1.83 -4.97
C ASN A 930 -3.79 1.12 -5.91
N GLU A 931 -3.03 0.09 -5.50
CA GLU A 931 -2.24 -0.70 -6.47
C GLU A 931 -3.08 -1.75 -7.22
N THR A 932 -2.96 -1.80 -8.56
CA THR A 932 -3.74 -2.73 -9.40
C THR A 932 -2.99 -4.03 -9.69
N LEU A 933 -3.55 -5.15 -9.20
CA LEU A 933 -3.01 -6.48 -9.44
C LEU A 933 -3.19 -6.92 -10.91
N LYS A 934 -2.09 -7.03 -11.67
CA LYS A 934 -2.13 -7.42 -13.10
C LYS A 934 -2.08 -8.94 -13.29
N SER A 935 -1.24 -9.63 -12.54
CA SER A 935 -1.25 -11.10 -12.47
C SER A 935 -0.60 -11.64 -11.19
N ILE A 936 -0.98 -12.86 -10.82
CA ILE A 936 -0.20 -13.68 -9.88
C ILE A 936 0.06 -15.03 -10.53
N ALA A 937 1.31 -15.45 -10.51
CA ALA A 937 1.79 -16.77 -10.88
C ALA A 937 2.34 -17.48 -9.63
N ILE A 938 1.85 -18.68 -9.34
CA ILE A 938 2.55 -19.57 -8.41
C ILE A 938 3.75 -20.15 -9.16
N ILE A 939 4.89 -20.26 -8.48
CA ILE A 939 6.16 -20.75 -8.98
C ILE A 939 6.78 -21.70 -7.94
N ASP A 940 7.43 -22.77 -8.38
CA ASP A 940 8.16 -23.68 -7.49
C ASP A 940 9.54 -23.09 -7.10
N ILE A 941 10.19 -23.58 -6.03
CA ILE A 941 11.59 -23.29 -5.71
C ILE A 941 12.62 -23.86 -6.73
N THR A 942 12.18 -24.31 -7.91
CA THR A 942 13.04 -24.45 -9.12
C THR A 942 12.87 -23.29 -10.11
N GLY A 943 11.87 -22.41 -9.94
CA GLY A 943 11.54 -21.33 -10.87
C GLY A 943 10.47 -21.69 -11.92
N ARG A 944 9.71 -22.79 -11.75
CA ARG A 944 8.67 -23.20 -12.70
C ARG A 944 7.27 -22.68 -12.34
N VAL A 945 6.58 -22.05 -13.29
CA VAL A 945 5.21 -21.49 -13.14
C VAL A 945 4.10 -22.57 -13.19
N THR A 946 3.13 -22.47 -12.28
CA THR A 946 2.30 -23.61 -11.80
C THR A 946 0.88 -23.26 -11.36
N SER A 947 0.43 -22.02 -11.50
CA SER A 947 -0.98 -21.59 -11.55
C SER A 947 -1.00 -20.09 -11.80
N THR A 948 -2.07 -19.54 -12.40
CA THR A 948 -2.24 -18.09 -12.56
C THR A 948 -3.69 -17.63 -12.34
N ASN A 949 -3.84 -16.42 -11.80
CA ASN A 949 -5.06 -15.60 -11.75
C ASN A 949 -6.37 -16.31 -11.31
N ILE A 950 -6.64 -16.35 -10.00
CA ILE A 950 -7.94 -16.80 -9.44
C ILE A 950 -8.39 -15.86 -8.31
N PHE A 951 -9.34 -14.95 -8.57
CA PHE A 951 -9.92 -14.05 -7.54
C PHE A 951 -11.42 -13.81 -7.74
N VAL A 952 -12.11 -13.46 -6.65
CA VAL A 952 -13.49 -12.96 -6.61
C VAL A 952 -13.54 -11.78 -5.62
N ASN A 953 -14.26 -10.70 -5.97
CA ASN A 953 -14.25 -9.38 -5.31
C ASN A 953 -14.61 -9.37 -3.80
N THR A 954 -14.28 -8.35 -2.99
CA THR A 954 -14.00 -6.91 -3.28
C THR A 954 -13.05 -6.28 -2.24
N ASN A 955 -12.45 -5.12 -2.56
CA ASN A 955 -11.69 -4.19 -1.68
C ASN A 955 -10.26 -4.65 -1.27
N ASN A 956 -9.29 -4.50 -2.19
CA ASN A 956 -7.81 -4.56 -2.06
C ASN A 956 -7.18 -5.80 -1.38
N ASN A 957 -7.99 -6.69 -0.85
CA ASN A 957 -7.60 -7.97 -0.26
C ASN A 957 -8.02 -9.10 -1.20
N PHE A 958 -7.03 -9.67 -1.88
CA PHE A 958 -7.16 -10.82 -2.76
C PHE A 958 -6.95 -12.12 -1.95
N TYR A 959 -7.31 -13.29 -2.50
CA TYR A 959 -6.84 -14.57 -1.95
C TYR A 959 -6.54 -15.60 -3.03
N VAL A 960 -5.41 -16.30 -2.90
CA VAL A 960 -5.00 -17.42 -3.74
C VAL A 960 -5.30 -18.72 -3.00
N ASP A 961 -6.02 -19.64 -3.66
CA ASP A 961 -6.32 -20.96 -3.12
C ASP A 961 -5.14 -21.91 -3.37
N LEU A 962 -4.45 -22.30 -2.29
CA LEU A 962 -3.27 -23.18 -2.29
C LEU A 962 -3.59 -24.61 -1.82
N SER A 963 -4.85 -24.91 -1.49
CA SER A 963 -5.29 -26.21 -0.97
C SER A 963 -5.00 -27.41 -1.89
N HIS A 964 -4.77 -27.12 -3.18
CA HIS A 964 -4.41 -28.10 -4.20
C HIS A 964 -2.92 -28.48 -4.22
N LEU A 965 -2.05 -27.64 -3.66
CA LEU A 965 -0.60 -27.85 -3.52
C LEU A 965 -0.28 -28.84 -2.38
N THR A 966 0.98 -29.25 -2.27
CA THR A 966 1.48 -30.04 -1.12
C THR A 966 2.24 -29.20 -0.11
N ASP A 967 2.36 -29.72 1.11
CA ASP A 967 3.32 -29.27 2.13
C ASP A 967 4.70 -28.94 1.49
N GLY A 968 5.13 -27.69 1.60
CA GLY A 968 6.30 -27.23 0.86
C GLY A 968 6.51 -25.71 0.89
N ILE A 969 7.60 -25.29 0.25
CA ILE A 969 7.91 -23.88 0.00
C ILE A 969 7.71 -23.61 -1.48
N TYR A 970 7.08 -22.48 -1.79
CA TYR A 970 6.81 -21.98 -3.13
C TYR A 970 7.16 -20.49 -3.24
N LEU A 971 7.21 -19.97 -4.46
CA LEU A 971 7.38 -18.56 -4.77
C LEU A 971 6.17 -18.05 -5.55
N LEU A 972 5.47 -17.02 -5.09
CA LEU A 972 4.46 -16.31 -5.85
C LEU A 972 5.13 -15.16 -6.63
N GLN A 973 5.17 -15.27 -7.96
CA GLN A 973 5.48 -14.13 -8.82
C GLN A 973 4.21 -13.29 -9.00
N ILE A 974 4.16 -12.17 -8.31
CA ILE A 974 3.11 -11.17 -8.35
C ILE A 974 3.56 -10.07 -9.31
N THR A 975 2.74 -9.78 -10.32
CA THR A 975 2.95 -8.65 -11.23
C THR A 975 1.96 -7.56 -10.87
N ILE A 976 2.47 -6.47 -10.29
CA ILE A 976 1.73 -5.22 -10.11
C ILE A 976 2.21 -4.31 -11.23
N GLU A 977 1.26 -3.82 -12.02
CA GLU A 977 1.53 -3.10 -13.26
C GLU A 977 2.53 -3.86 -14.14
N ASP A 978 3.68 -3.28 -14.50
CA ASP A 978 4.69 -3.93 -15.36
C ASP A 978 5.99 -4.33 -14.64
N LYS A 979 5.98 -4.37 -13.30
CA LYS A 979 7.08 -4.92 -12.49
C LYS A 979 6.71 -6.31 -11.99
N ALA A 980 7.61 -7.28 -12.19
CA ALA A 980 7.36 -8.69 -11.92
C ALA A 980 8.12 -9.16 -10.68
N TYR A 981 7.40 -9.41 -9.58
CA TYR A 981 7.96 -9.50 -8.24
C TYR A 981 7.71 -10.89 -7.62
N LEU A 982 8.73 -11.60 -7.13
CA LEU A 982 8.68 -12.91 -6.44
C LEU A 982 8.57 -12.83 -4.90
N GLN A 983 7.76 -13.70 -4.30
CA GLN A 983 7.68 -13.85 -2.84
C GLN A 983 7.47 -15.25 -2.32
N LYS A 984 8.01 -15.56 -1.15
CA LYS A 984 8.00 -16.91 -0.59
C LYS A 984 6.75 -17.21 0.22
N VAL A 985 6.06 -18.29 -0.12
CA VAL A 985 4.96 -18.87 0.68
C VAL A 985 5.26 -20.30 1.11
N ILE A 986 4.75 -20.68 2.28
CA ILE A 986 4.83 -22.00 2.86
C ILE A 986 3.42 -22.60 2.94
N VAL A 987 3.25 -23.80 2.40
CA VAL A 987 2.01 -24.60 2.49
C VAL A 987 2.24 -25.75 3.47
N GLN A 988 1.24 -26.07 4.30
CA GLN A 988 1.29 -27.11 5.32
C GLN A 988 -0.13 -27.53 5.75
N HIS A 989 -0.56 -28.74 5.37
CA HIS A 989 -1.95 -29.25 5.53
C HIS A 989 -2.21 -30.06 6.82
#